data_AF-B6H3W9-F1
#
_entry.id   AF-B6H3W9-F1
#
_cell.length_a   1.000
_cell.length_b   1.000
_cell.length_c   1.000
_cell.angle_alpha   90.00
_cell.angle_beta   90.00
_cell.angle_gamma   90.00
#
_symmetry.space_group_name_H-M   'P 1'
#
loop_
_entity.id
_entity.type
_entity.pdbx_description
1 polymer ?
#
loop_
_entity_poly.entity_id
_entity_poly.type
_entity_poly.pdbx_seq_one_letter_code
_entity_poly.pdbx_strand_id
1 'polypeptide(L)'
;MTVQARRPSAAYKSPSPYNSRDTDIEKQPTTGRHTYHHHLSDDPDSDNESLDDNNVADSYPPPVVAGGSLRRPHASVGFRVPQRIMRWLCLALFAALVLFVLTLFRFTISSSVSQVTVDLPKVVAPKPPQWESFPFLNRYEGGISSLVPRSENVPEYPGDGSEELAMRTDENDGQKEQEQDHEANKVTKRDLHPNMLSKVFNPYPDYQSPDYIAKHGEKRECFLNEENSLRVPSIQSYPGVPKGFPDPALGSNTMLGIQDDMCFDRFGRLGPYGLGYGAKKGGIGAGMEGHRDGADRVWEDVPPVDFRHVDWAAAQRRCHSANRHRFNELPEPRLNRFVSMPVGIPKVNIPPVEDSRKEPPKVGSERLPRTAVVIRTWHDFNYTPEDIMYMRSIISELSLMSGGEYTVHFLVHVKDTNLQIWSDDETYQRVLDDSLPEEFRGMGTLWSEPQMALMYPGLEETLTRGLPIHGVYRSTYMPMQYFAFQHPEYDYFWNWEMDARYTGHWYHLFDKVGEWAKKQPRKGLWERNARFYVPSVHGSWEDFRQMVRVQTESGTNSANNMWSAANAGGNTRSTMHQKGDKSIWGPERPDERDIFEVEGEGIPPTSMDKDQYQWGVGEDADLVVFNPLYDPEGTTWLLRDDVTGYNRENGMPPRRTAIITASRISRKLLTTMHRECSLKRHSMFSEMWPATTALHHGFKAVFVPHAVYIDRRWPTRYLESVFNAGRNGASGGARTSIFGDREHNFRGTTWFYSAGFSPNIWRRWLGLRVDNDGGEQQELAGEGRMCLPPMLLHPVKEVNMVIDDGEKAEDR
;
A
#
# COMPACT_ATOMS: atom_id res chain seq x y z
N MET A 1 -5.77 -59.03 -20.69
CA MET A 1 -4.59 -59.06 -21.60
C MET A 1 -3.42 -58.35 -20.93
N THR A 2 -2.21 -58.44 -21.48
CA THR A 2 -0.95 -58.13 -20.79
C THR A 2 -0.49 -56.68 -20.89
N VAL A 3 -0.07 -56.14 -19.74
CA VAL A 3 1.19 -55.39 -19.51
C VAL A 3 1.58 -54.31 -20.53
N GLN A 4 1.57 -53.04 -20.10
CA GLN A 4 2.82 -52.27 -19.95
C GLN A 4 2.65 -51.07 -19.01
N ALA A 5 3.57 -50.95 -18.04
CA ALA A 5 3.71 -49.76 -17.20
C ALA A 5 4.77 -48.82 -17.80
N ARG A 6 4.66 -47.52 -17.55
CA ARG A 6 5.75 -46.56 -17.73
C ARG A 6 6.01 -45.81 -16.42
N ARG A 7 7.29 -45.51 -16.18
CA ARG A 7 7.81 -44.96 -14.92
C ARG A 7 7.57 -43.45 -14.82
N PRO A 8 7.51 -42.86 -13.60
CA PRO A 8 7.66 -41.43 -13.42
C PRO A 8 9.08 -40.98 -13.80
N SER A 9 9.19 -39.84 -14.47
CA SER A 9 10.48 -39.19 -14.75
C SER A 9 10.73 -38.10 -13.71
N ALA A 10 11.68 -38.34 -12.80
CA ALA A 10 12.21 -37.28 -11.95
C ALA A 10 13.09 -36.33 -12.77
N ALA A 11 12.85 -35.03 -12.62
CA ALA A 11 13.69 -33.98 -13.21
C ALA A 11 13.88 -32.85 -12.18
N TYR A 12 14.78 -33.08 -11.22
CA TYR A 12 15.22 -32.06 -10.28
C TYR A 12 15.75 -30.84 -11.04
N LYS A 13 15.19 -29.66 -10.78
CA LYS A 13 15.83 -28.37 -11.09
C LYS A 13 15.84 -27.54 -9.81
N SER A 14 17.02 -27.36 -9.24
CA SER A 14 17.20 -26.43 -8.11
C SER A 14 16.82 -25.01 -8.56
N PRO A 15 16.08 -24.23 -7.74
CA PRO A 15 15.89 -22.82 -8.02
C PRO A 15 17.24 -22.11 -7.95
N SER A 16 17.52 -21.25 -8.94
CA SER A 16 18.66 -20.32 -8.84
C SER A 16 18.32 -19.23 -7.82
N PRO A 17 19.26 -18.81 -6.95
CA PRO A 17 19.13 -17.53 -6.29
C PRO A 17 19.11 -16.39 -7.33
N TYR A 18 18.61 -15.22 -6.92
CA TYR A 18 18.44 -13.99 -7.72
C TYR A 18 17.39 -14.04 -8.85
N ASN A 19 16.11 -13.95 -8.48
CA ASN A 19 15.18 -13.00 -9.13
C ASN A 19 13.86 -12.78 -8.34
N SER A 20 13.94 -12.35 -7.08
CA SER A 20 12.78 -11.76 -6.40
C SER A 20 12.52 -10.33 -6.88
N ARG A 21 11.73 -10.22 -7.96
CA ARG A 21 10.94 -9.03 -8.24
C ARG A 21 9.52 -9.25 -7.72
N ASP A 22 9.38 -9.20 -6.39
CA ASP A 22 8.07 -9.06 -5.76
C ASP A 22 7.49 -7.72 -6.20
N THR A 23 6.60 -7.77 -7.20
CA THR A 23 5.94 -6.58 -7.74
C THR A 23 4.62 -6.34 -7.03
N ASP A 24 4.43 -5.09 -6.64
CA ASP A 24 3.14 -4.56 -6.25
C ASP A 24 2.12 -4.81 -7.38
N ILE A 25 1.07 -5.59 -7.06
CA ILE A 25 0.06 -6.05 -8.02
C ILE A 25 -0.79 -4.87 -8.50
N GLU A 26 -0.96 -3.83 -7.68
CA GLU A 26 -1.72 -2.65 -8.07
C GLU A 26 -0.97 -1.75 -9.04
N LYS A 27 0.35 -1.97 -9.16
CA LYS A 27 1.30 -1.06 -9.80
C LYS A 27 1.99 -1.66 -11.03
N GLN A 28 1.41 -2.70 -11.64
CA GLN A 28 1.96 -3.36 -12.85
C GLN A 28 1.73 -2.56 -14.15
N PRO A 29 2.77 -2.28 -14.95
CA PRO A 29 2.64 -1.79 -16.32
C PRO A 29 3.08 -2.87 -17.33
N THR A 30 2.13 -3.52 -17.99
CA THR A 30 2.39 -4.55 -19.01
C THR A 30 2.74 -3.94 -20.38
N THR A 31 4.04 -3.78 -20.64
CA THR A 31 4.54 -3.37 -21.96
C THR A 31 4.29 -4.45 -23.02
N GLY A 32 3.23 -4.33 -23.81
CA GLY A 32 3.00 -5.19 -24.98
C GLY A 32 4.09 -4.98 -26.04
N ARG A 33 4.86 -6.03 -26.36
CA ARG A 33 5.94 -5.95 -27.36
C ARG A 33 5.97 -7.19 -28.27
N HIS A 34 5.00 -7.27 -29.18
CA HIS A 34 4.96 -8.33 -30.19
C HIS A 34 5.94 -8.05 -31.34
N THR A 35 7.01 -8.83 -31.40
CA THR A 35 7.90 -8.90 -32.57
C THR A 35 7.41 -9.98 -33.53
N TYR A 36 6.86 -9.60 -34.68
CA TYR A 36 6.61 -10.52 -35.78
C TYR A 36 7.88 -10.69 -36.63
N HIS A 37 8.51 -11.87 -36.53
CA HIS A 37 9.44 -12.33 -37.55
C HIS A 37 8.65 -13.11 -38.62
N HIS A 38 8.67 -12.63 -39.86
CA HIS A 38 8.30 -13.44 -41.02
C HIS A 38 9.57 -13.84 -41.77
N HIS A 39 9.80 -15.15 -41.87
CA HIS A 39 10.67 -15.70 -42.91
C HIS A 39 9.84 -15.88 -44.19
N LEU A 40 10.46 -15.54 -45.32
CA LEU A 40 10.17 -16.02 -46.66
C LEU A 40 11.46 -15.87 -47.47
N SER A 41 11.68 -16.72 -48.47
CA SER A 41 12.99 -16.93 -49.08
C SER A 41 12.97 -16.86 -50.60
N ASP A 42 14.16 -16.56 -51.12
CA ASP A 42 14.68 -16.84 -52.46
C ASP A 42 14.17 -16.00 -53.66
N ASP A 43 15.17 -15.48 -54.39
CA ASP A 43 15.18 -14.81 -55.70
C ASP A 43 14.83 -15.80 -56.87
N PRO A 44 14.79 -15.44 -58.19
CA PRO A 44 15.41 -14.27 -58.82
C PRO A 44 14.73 -13.61 -60.07
N ASP A 45 15.46 -12.60 -60.60
CA ASP A 45 15.56 -12.12 -62.00
C ASP A 45 14.42 -11.36 -62.71
N SER A 46 14.83 -10.28 -63.43
CA SER A 46 14.44 -9.93 -64.83
C SER A 46 14.23 -8.43 -65.11
N ASP A 47 15.29 -7.77 -65.61
CA ASP A 47 15.33 -6.82 -66.75
C ASP A 47 14.35 -5.63 -66.94
N ASN A 48 14.89 -4.42 -66.74
CA ASN A 48 15.30 -3.43 -67.78
C ASN A 48 14.26 -2.59 -68.59
N GLU A 49 14.60 -1.30 -68.81
CA GLU A 49 14.08 -0.31 -69.80
C GLU A 49 12.58 0.17 -69.74
N SER A 50 12.16 1.35 -70.24
CA SER A 50 12.82 2.66 -70.50
C SER A 50 11.78 3.79 -70.87
N LEU A 51 12.26 5.05 -71.02
CA LEU A 51 11.71 6.20 -71.79
C LEU A 51 10.48 7.03 -71.30
N ASP A 52 10.79 8.31 -71.05
CA ASP A 52 10.28 9.56 -71.68
C ASP A 52 8.84 10.15 -71.49
N ASP A 53 8.81 11.23 -70.68
CA ASP A 53 8.64 12.65 -71.11
C ASP A 53 7.22 13.32 -71.22
N ASN A 54 7.24 14.67 -71.16
CA ASN A 54 6.19 15.68 -71.45
C ASN A 54 5.10 16.04 -70.38
N ASN A 55 4.59 17.28 -70.26
CA ASN A 55 5.16 18.65 -70.46
C ASN A 55 4.18 19.76 -69.97
N VAL A 56 4.66 21.02 -69.84
CA VAL A 56 3.88 22.30 -69.89
C VAL A 56 2.84 22.58 -68.75
N ALA A 57 2.21 23.76 -68.64
CA ALA A 57 2.58 25.13 -68.17
C ALA A 57 1.26 25.99 -68.14
N ASP A 58 1.11 27.29 -67.83
CA ASP A 58 1.86 28.45 -67.28
C ASP A 58 0.80 29.48 -66.75
N SER A 59 1.13 30.46 -65.88
CA SER A 59 0.41 31.76 -65.78
C SER A 59 1.04 32.83 -64.86
N TYR A 60 1.05 34.07 -65.36
CA TYR A 60 1.57 35.35 -64.81
C TYR A 60 0.38 36.25 -64.30
N PRO A 61 0.46 37.57 -63.87
CA PRO A 61 1.29 38.68 -64.41
C PRO A 61 1.73 39.78 -63.35
N PRO A 62 2.17 41.04 -63.65
CA PRO A 62 3.27 41.72 -62.91
C PRO A 62 2.89 43.15 -62.39
N PRO A 63 3.81 44.16 -62.18
CA PRO A 63 4.42 44.93 -63.28
C PRO A 63 5.84 45.57 -63.11
N VAL A 64 6.57 45.71 -64.23
CA VAL A 64 7.37 46.87 -64.74
C VAL A 64 7.99 47.86 -63.71
N VAL A 65 9.31 47.98 -63.47
CA VAL A 65 10.49 48.39 -64.31
C VAL A 65 10.70 49.90 -64.51
N ALA A 66 11.65 50.45 -63.74
CA ALA A 66 12.59 51.55 -64.05
C ALA A 66 13.67 51.58 -62.93
N GLY A 67 14.92 52.03 -63.09
CA GLY A 67 15.63 52.55 -64.26
C GLY A 67 16.78 53.49 -63.82
N GLY A 68 17.99 52.97 -63.54
CA GLY A 68 19.10 53.82 -63.09
C GLY A 68 20.43 53.08 -62.89
N SER A 69 21.50 53.55 -63.54
CA SER A 69 22.83 52.90 -63.54
C SER A 69 23.86 53.62 -62.67
N LEU A 70 24.67 52.88 -61.90
CA LEU A 70 25.97 53.35 -61.41
C LEU A 70 27.04 52.25 -61.56
N ARG A 71 28.23 52.66 -62.01
CA ARG A 71 29.36 51.78 -62.34
C ARG A 71 30.23 51.51 -61.10
N ARG A 72 30.84 50.32 -61.04
CA ARG A 72 32.08 50.06 -60.28
C ARG A 72 33.18 49.62 -61.26
N PRO A 73 34.46 49.93 -61.00
CA PRO A 73 35.54 49.77 -61.99
C PRO A 73 36.02 48.32 -62.15
N HIS A 74 36.73 48.06 -63.25
CA HIS A 74 37.28 46.75 -63.60
C HIS A 74 38.41 46.32 -62.66
N ALA A 75 38.44 45.03 -62.32
CA ALA A 75 39.65 44.32 -61.91
C ALA A 75 40.35 43.71 -63.13
N SER A 76 41.66 43.49 -63.05
CA SER A 76 42.53 43.16 -64.18
C SER A 76 42.51 41.69 -64.61
N VAL A 77 42.86 41.46 -65.88
CA VAL A 77 43.11 40.13 -66.46
C VAL A 77 44.32 39.47 -65.78
N GLY A 78 44.19 38.21 -65.37
CA GLY A 78 45.30 37.43 -64.78
C GLY A 78 45.17 35.92 -64.99
N PHE A 79 46.13 35.35 -65.71
CA PHE A 79 46.51 33.92 -65.78
C PHE A 79 45.41 32.84 -65.72
N ARG A 80 45.08 32.28 -66.90
CA ARG A 80 44.60 30.88 -67.00
C ARG A 80 45.77 29.92 -66.74
N VAL A 81 45.70 29.15 -65.66
CA VAL A 81 46.71 28.10 -65.37
C VAL A 81 46.60 26.97 -66.42
N PRO A 82 47.70 26.51 -67.03
CA PRO A 82 47.67 25.42 -68.00
C PRO A 82 47.05 24.13 -67.44
N GLN A 83 46.17 23.48 -68.22
CA GLN A 83 45.44 22.27 -67.79
C GLN A 83 46.35 21.14 -67.29
N ARG A 84 47.60 21.04 -67.76
CA ARG A 84 48.58 20.08 -67.25
C ARG A 84 48.91 20.33 -65.77
N ILE A 85 49.13 21.58 -65.37
CA ILE A 85 49.41 21.95 -63.97
C ILE A 85 48.18 21.68 -63.11
N MET A 86 46.98 22.01 -63.59
CA MET A 86 45.75 21.72 -62.86
C MET A 86 45.54 20.21 -62.65
N ARG A 87 45.83 19.37 -63.66
CA ARG A 87 45.81 17.89 -63.50
C ARG A 87 46.83 17.40 -62.47
N TRP A 88 48.06 17.92 -62.48
CA TRP A 88 49.08 17.56 -61.47
C TRP A 88 48.69 18.04 -60.06
N LEU A 89 48.04 19.20 -59.93
CA LEU A 89 47.56 19.72 -58.65
C LEU A 89 46.39 18.88 -58.12
N CYS A 90 45.42 18.50 -58.98
CA CYS A 90 44.36 17.55 -58.61
C CYS A 90 44.91 16.17 -58.26
N LEU A 91 45.93 15.67 -58.96
CA LEU A 91 46.62 14.41 -58.61
C LEU A 91 47.36 14.50 -57.28
N ALA A 92 48.03 15.62 -56.99
CA ALA A 92 48.68 15.85 -55.70
C ALA A 92 47.66 15.96 -54.55
N LEU A 93 46.51 16.60 -54.78
CA LEU A 93 45.44 16.72 -53.79
C LEU A 93 44.75 15.36 -53.56
N PHE A 94 44.51 14.58 -54.63
CA PHE A 94 44.00 13.21 -54.52
C PHE A 94 45.01 12.28 -53.81
N ALA A 95 46.30 12.36 -54.14
CA ALA A 95 47.35 11.60 -53.47
C ALA A 95 47.49 12.00 -51.99
N ALA A 96 47.36 13.29 -51.66
CA ALA A 96 47.33 13.77 -50.28
C ALA A 96 46.09 13.28 -49.52
N LEU A 97 44.92 13.21 -50.17
CA LEU A 97 43.69 12.68 -49.56
C LEU A 97 43.76 11.16 -49.37
N VAL A 98 44.30 10.41 -50.33
CA VAL A 98 44.57 8.98 -50.20
C VAL A 98 45.61 8.72 -49.10
N LEU A 99 46.69 9.52 -49.03
CA LEU A 99 47.64 9.45 -47.92
C LEU A 99 46.98 9.79 -46.58
N PHE A 100 46.09 10.78 -46.53
CA PHE A 100 45.35 11.14 -45.31
C PHE A 100 44.45 9.99 -44.84
N VAL A 101 43.68 9.37 -45.75
CA VAL A 101 42.86 8.19 -45.46
C VAL A 101 43.73 7.00 -45.03
N LEU A 102 44.89 6.77 -45.67
CA LEU A 102 45.84 5.73 -45.27
C LEU A 102 46.51 6.03 -43.93
N THR A 103 46.77 7.29 -43.58
CA THR A 103 47.24 7.66 -42.23
C THR A 103 46.15 7.54 -41.18
N LEU A 104 44.88 7.81 -41.51
CA LEU A 104 43.75 7.54 -40.63
C LEU A 104 43.60 6.04 -40.39
N PHE A 105 43.60 5.21 -41.43
CA PHE A 105 43.57 3.74 -41.29
C PHE A 105 44.80 3.21 -40.55
N ARG A 106 46.00 3.76 -40.77
CA ARG A 106 47.17 3.44 -39.94
C ARG A 106 46.99 3.91 -38.49
N PHE A 107 46.34 5.04 -38.24
CA PHE A 107 45.99 5.41 -36.87
C PHE A 107 44.99 4.42 -36.28
N THR A 108 43.96 3.96 -37.00
CA THR A 108 43.00 2.97 -36.49
C THR A 108 43.61 1.58 -36.24
N ILE A 109 44.55 1.14 -37.08
CA ILE A 109 45.17 -0.20 -37.01
C ILE A 109 46.42 -0.21 -36.12
N SER A 110 47.19 0.88 -36.09
CA SER A 110 48.40 1.04 -35.26
C SER A 110 48.15 1.81 -33.97
N SER A 111 46.94 2.34 -33.74
CA SER A 111 46.42 2.48 -32.38
C SER A 111 46.02 1.10 -31.85
N SER A 112 47.02 0.25 -31.63
CA SER A 112 47.00 -0.59 -30.45
C SER A 112 46.97 0.36 -29.26
N VAL A 113 45.78 0.85 -28.92
CA VAL A 113 45.52 1.42 -27.61
C VAL A 113 45.89 0.29 -26.66
N SER A 114 47.04 0.44 -26.00
CA SER A 114 47.31 -0.37 -24.81
C SER A 114 46.11 -0.16 -23.93
N GLN A 115 45.30 -1.22 -23.77
CA GLN A 115 44.43 -1.32 -22.62
C GLN A 115 45.37 -1.38 -21.44
N VAL A 116 45.77 -0.20 -20.96
CA VAL A 116 46.16 0.00 -19.59
C VAL A 116 44.97 -0.53 -18.83
N THR A 117 45.13 -1.73 -18.28
CA THR A 117 44.26 -2.26 -17.24
C THR A 117 44.46 -1.39 -16.03
N VAL A 118 43.86 -0.20 -16.09
CA VAL A 118 43.23 0.39 -14.92
C VAL A 118 42.30 -0.71 -14.46
N ASP A 119 42.74 -1.44 -13.45
CA ASP A 119 41.87 -2.28 -12.65
C ASP A 119 40.84 -1.34 -12.03
N LEU A 120 39.76 -1.07 -12.78
CA LEU A 120 38.51 -0.57 -12.26
C LEU A 120 38.20 -1.46 -11.06
N PRO A 121 38.32 -0.94 -9.82
CA PRO A 121 38.51 -1.77 -8.64
C PRO A 121 37.35 -2.75 -8.57
N LYS A 122 37.67 -4.05 -8.79
CA LYS A 122 36.72 -5.14 -9.09
C LYS A 122 35.38 -4.83 -8.45
N VAL A 123 34.37 -4.47 -9.26
CA VAL A 123 33.10 -3.87 -8.78
C VAL A 123 32.65 -4.64 -7.55
N VAL A 124 32.91 -4.06 -6.38
CA VAL A 124 32.84 -4.81 -5.13
C VAL A 124 31.37 -5.09 -4.95
N ALA A 125 30.99 -6.38 -5.09
CA ALA A 125 29.60 -6.81 -4.96
C ALA A 125 29.04 -6.12 -3.71
N PRO A 126 28.01 -5.27 -3.87
CA PRO A 126 27.70 -4.24 -2.88
C PRO A 126 27.51 -4.93 -1.54
N LYS A 127 28.31 -4.53 -0.55
CA LYS A 127 28.33 -5.21 0.76
C LYS A 127 26.89 -5.39 1.23
N PRO A 128 26.49 -6.60 1.65
CA PRO A 128 25.12 -6.85 2.06
C PRO A 128 24.71 -5.80 3.10
N PRO A 129 23.51 -5.19 2.98
CA PRO A 129 23.00 -4.26 3.97
C PRO A 129 23.22 -4.77 5.39
N GLN A 130 23.76 -3.93 6.27
CA GLN A 130 24.24 -4.33 7.60
C GLN A 130 23.17 -5.07 8.43
N TRP A 131 21.88 -4.75 8.21
CA TRP A 131 20.77 -5.43 8.89
C TRP A 131 20.64 -6.91 8.54
N GLU A 132 21.07 -7.34 7.35
CA GLU A 132 21.01 -8.74 6.91
C GLU A 132 21.95 -9.64 7.75
N SER A 133 22.95 -9.05 8.43
CA SER A 133 23.88 -9.75 9.34
C SER A 133 23.39 -9.88 10.79
N PHE A 134 22.26 -9.26 11.17
CA PHE A 134 21.68 -9.48 12.49
C PHE A 134 20.98 -10.86 12.54
N PRO A 135 21.02 -11.58 13.69
CA PRO A 135 20.38 -12.88 13.80
C PRO A 135 18.86 -12.75 13.77
N PHE A 136 18.18 -13.79 13.28
CA PHE A 136 16.71 -13.87 13.28
C PHE A 136 16.15 -14.00 14.72
N LEU A 137 14.91 -13.54 14.89
CA LEU A 137 14.10 -13.71 16.11
C LEU A 137 13.16 -14.89 15.92
N ASN A 138 13.11 -15.79 16.90
CA ASN A 138 12.44 -17.10 16.76
C ASN A 138 11.11 -17.18 17.54
N ARG A 139 10.89 -16.33 18.55
CA ARG A 139 9.73 -16.44 19.46
C ARG A 139 8.41 -15.94 18.87
N TYR A 140 8.40 -15.47 17.61
CA TYR A 140 7.17 -15.27 16.85
C TYR A 140 6.40 -16.58 16.60
N GLU A 141 7.09 -17.72 16.56
CA GLU A 141 6.49 -19.04 16.29
C GLU A 141 5.96 -19.75 17.54
N GLY A 142 5.94 -19.04 18.69
CA GLY A 142 5.40 -19.58 19.93
C GLY A 142 3.92 -19.92 19.84
N GLY A 143 3.54 -21.03 20.48
CA GLY A 143 2.20 -21.62 20.35
C GLY A 143 1.31 -21.52 21.59
N ILE A 144 0.05 -21.93 21.43
CA ILE A 144 -1.00 -21.84 22.47
C ILE A 144 -0.75 -22.70 23.73
N SER A 145 0.25 -23.57 23.73
CA SER A 145 0.60 -24.40 24.89
C SER A 145 1.68 -23.75 25.78
N SER A 146 2.29 -22.65 25.33
CA SER A 146 3.37 -21.92 26.03
C SER A 146 2.98 -20.50 26.47
N LEU A 147 1.70 -20.17 26.50
CA LEU A 147 1.23 -18.81 26.78
C LEU A 147 1.55 -18.36 28.20
N VAL A 148 1.88 -17.08 28.36
CA VAL A 148 2.11 -16.40 29.64
C VAL A 148 1.32 -15.09 29.68
N PRO A 149 0.94 -14.59 30.87
CA PRO A 149 0.40 -13.24 31.01
C PRO A 149 1.39 -12.21 30.43
N ARG A 150 0.90 -11.16 29.76
CA ARG A 150 1.77 -10.16 29.09
C ARG A 150 2.73 -9.45 30.08
N SER A 151 2.34 -9.35 31.35
CA SER A 151 3.16 -8.83 32.45
C SER A 151 4.28 -9.77 32.93
N GLU A 152 4.23 -11.05 32.58
CA GLU A 152 5.22 -12.08 32.93
C GLU A 152 6.08 -12.49 31.72
N ASN A 153 5.76 -11.97 30.52
CA ASN A 153 6.55 -12.18 29.31
C ASN A 153 7.86 -11.38 29.37
N VAL A 154 8.99 -12.08 29.41
CA VAL A 154 10.32 -11.51 29.12
C VAL A 154 10.55 -11.61 27.60
N PRO A 155 10.46 -10.51 26.84
CA PRO A 155 10.44 -10.58 25.38
C PRO A 155 11.84 -10.84 24.78
N GLU A 156 11.92 -11.66 23.73
CA GLU A 156 13.17 -11.95 23.00
C GLU A 156 13.81 -10.66 22.44
N TYR A 157 12.98 -9.68 22.07
CA TYR A 157 13.38 -8.37 21.57
C TYR A 157 12.46 -7.29 22.19
N PRO A 158 12.97 -6.12 22.64
CA PRO A 158 14.34 -5.61 22.46
C PRO A 158 15.36 -6.06 23.52
N GLY A 159 14.94 -6.73 24.60
CA GLY A 159 15.77 -6.98 25.79
C GLY A 159 17.00 -7.86 25.54
N ASP A 160 18.05 -7.68 26.35
CA ASP A 160 19.37 -8.32 26.24
C ASP A 160 19.41 -9.81 26.66
N GLY A 161 18.31 -10.54 26.47
CA GLY A 161 18.09 -11.93 26.88
C GLY A 161 18.98 -13.00 26.22
N SER A 162 20.05 -12.59 25.54
CA SER A 162 21.11 -13.50 25.09
C SER A 162 21.81 -14.21 26.25
N GLU A 163 21.95 -13.59 27.42
CA GLU A 163 22.68 -14.22 28.53
C GLU A 163 21.97 -15.48 29.08
N GLU A 164 20.66 -15.45 29.36
CA GLU A 164 19.96 -16.61 29.93
C GLU A 164 19.61 -17.70 28.89
N LEU A 165 19.58 -17.36 27.60
CA LEU A 165 19.29 -18.31 26.52
C LEU A 165 20.53 -18.88 25.81
N ALA A 166 21.61 -18.12 25.66
CA ALA A 166 22.85 -18.60 25.01
C ALA A 166 23.82 -19.28 26.00
N MET A 167 23.79 -18.95 27.31
CA MET A 167 24.52 -19.75 28.31
C MET A 167 23.94 -21.18 28.49
N ARG A 168 22.89 -21.55 27.76
CA ARG A 168 22.44 -22.95 27.62
C ARG A 168 23.03 -23.68 26.41
N THR A 169 23.72 -23.01 25.48
CA THR A 169 24.33 -23.62 24.30
C THR A 169 25.85 -23.63 24.33
N ASP A 170 26.49 -22.68 25.03
CA ASP A 170 27.93 -22.45 24.94
C ASP A 170 28.64 -22.23 26.30
N GLU A 171 28.66 -23.23 27.20
CA GLU A 171 29.82 -23.45 28.10
C GLU A 171 29.87 -24.87 28.75
N ASN A 172 30.88 -25.65 28.34
CA ASN A 172 31.43 -26.88 28.95
C ASN A 172 30.63 -27.67 30.04
N ASP A 173 29.93 -28.75 29.63
CA ASP A 173 30.06 -30.05 30.33
C ASP A 173 30.26 -31.21 29.35
N GLY A 174 31.43 -31.19 28.70
CA GLY A 174 31.87 -32.29 27.85
C GLY A 174 32.19 -33.53 28.68
N GLN A 175 31.36 -34.57 28.56
CA GLN A 175 31.46 -35.92 29.14
C GLN A 175 30.72 -36.18 30.48
N LYS A 176 29.37 -36.02 30.49
CA LYS A 176 28.51 -36.83 31.39
C LYS A 176 27.06 -37.12 31.00
N GLU A 177 26.41 -36.34 30.14
CA GLU A 177 24.94 -36.37 30.02
C GLU A 177 24.34 -37.37 28.99
N GLN A 178 25.14 -38.30 28.45
CA GLN A 178 24.68 -39.26 27.42
C GLN A 178 23.67 -40.32 27.89
N GLU A 179 23.28 -40.36 29.17
CA GLU A 179 22.31 -41.33 29.71
C GLU A 179 21.06 -40.70 30.36
N GLN A 180 20.88 -39.37 30.34
CA GLN A 180 19.66 -38.72 30.88
C GLN A 180 18.88 -37.87 29.88
N ASP A 181 19.53 -37.31 28.86
CA ASP A 181 18.89 -36.36 27.94
C ASP A 181 17.88 -37.00 26.94
N HIS A 182 17.86 -38.33 26.85
CA HIS A 182 16.93 -39.10 26.00
C HIS A 182 15.48 -39.22 26.53
N GLU A 183 15.23 -38.77 27.77
CA GLU A 183 13.86 -38.67 28.33
C GLU A 183 13.30 -37.24 28.33
N ALA A 184 14.14 -36.19 28.43
CA ALA A 184 13.68 -34.80 28.55
C ALA A 184 13.09 -34.23 27.24
N ASN A 185 13.72 -34.49 26.09
CA ASN A 185 13.29 -33.94 24.79
C ASN A 185 12.17 -34.75 24.09
N LYS A 186 11.27 -35.34 24.87
CA LYS A 186 9.98 -35.87 24.39
C LYS A 186 8.86 -35.19 25.15
N VAL A 187 8.43 -34.03 24.65
CA VAL A 187 7.06 -33.55 24.88
C VAL A 187 6.14 -34.67 24.43
N THR A 188 5.44 -35.33 25.37
CA THR A 188 4.57 -36.44 25.01
C THR A 188 3.28 -35.86 24.43
N LYS A 189 2.55 -36.66 23.65
CA LYS A 189 1.23 -36.24 23.10
C LYS A 189 0.17 -35.88 24.16
N ARG A 190 0.49 -35.95 25.46
CA ARG A 190 -0.37 -35.56 26.58
C ARG A 190 -0.18 -34.11 27.02
N ASP A 191 0.92 -33.48 26.62
CA ASP A 191 1.38 -32.20 27.19
C ASP A 191 1.12 -31.01 26.25
N LEU A 192 0.48 -31.25 25.08
CA LEU A 192 0.18 -30.26 24.05
C LEU A 192 -1.10 -29.43 24.31
N HIS A 193 -1.92 -29.81 25.29
CA HIS A 193 -3.17 -29.08 25.58
C HIS A 193 -2.91 -27.59 25.87
N PRO A 194 -3.78 -26.66 25.41
CA PRO A 194 -3.59 -25.22 25.67
C PRO A 194 -3.55 -24.93 27.17
N ASN A 195 -2.50 -24.23 27.62
CA ASN A 195 -2.31 -23.93 29.04
C ASN A 195 -3.24 -22.82 29.56
N MET A 196 -3.90 -22.10 28.64
CA MET A 196 -4.98 -21.15 28.91
C MET A 196 -6.20 -21.48 28.04
N LEU A 197 -7.40 -21.21 28.56
CA LEU A 197 -8.64 -21.33 27.79
C LEU A 197 -8.93 -20.07 26.97
N SER A 198 -9.38 -20.27 25.74
CA SER A 198 -9.87 -19.21 24.86
C SER A 198 -11.20 -18.62 25.33
N LYS A 199 -11.36 -17.31 25.10
CA LYS A 199 -12.51 -16.48 25.50
C LYS A 199 -13.01 -15.68 24.31
N VAL A 200 -14.33 -15.42 24.28
CA VAL A 200 -14.95 -14.54 23.28
C VAL A 200 -14.34 -13.14 23.39
N PHE A 201 -13.79 -12.64 22.28
CA PHE A 201 -13.30 -11.27 22.21
C PHE A 201 -14.35 -10.34 21.58
N ASN A 202 -14.80 -9.36 22.37
CA ASN A 202 -15.81 -8.39 21.98
C ASN A 202 -15.25 -6.96 22.17
N PRO A 203 -14.95 -6.22 21.09
CA PRO A 203 -14.47 -4.84 21.16
C PRO A 203 -15.59 -3.79 20.98
N TYR A 204 -16.83 -4.20 20.77
CA TYR A 204 -17.93 -3.26 20.54
C TYR A 204 -18.35 -2.56 21.84
N PRO A 205 -18.93 -1.34 21.77
CA PRO A 205 -19.60 -0.73 22.90
C PRO A 205 -20.69 -1.63 23.48
N ASP A 206 -21.01 -1.47 24.77
CA ASP A 206 -22.21 -2.08 25.34
C ASP A 206 -23.46 -1.40 24.76
N TYR A 207 -23.94 -1.95 23.65
CA TYR A 207 -25.14 -1.56 22.94
C TYR A 207 -26.44 -1.71 23.75
N GLN A 208 -26.42 -2.42 24.88
CA GLN A 208 -27.55 -2.55 25.80
C GLN A 208 -27.52 -1.55 26.95
N SER A 209 -26.38 -0.88 27.18
CA SER A 209 -26.23 0.11 28.25
C SER A 209 -27.21 1.29 28.08
N PRO A 210 -27.81 1.80 29.17
CA PRO A 210 -28.71 2.96 29.11
C PRO A 210 -28.05 4.19 28.49
N ASP A 211 -26.77 4.42 28.79
CA ASP A 211 -25.99 5.56 28.30
C ASP A 211 -25.79 5.47 26.78
N TYR A 212 -25.48 4.28 26.24
CA TYR A 212 -25.36 4.10 24.79
C TYR A 212 -26.71 4.34 24.09
N ILE A 213 -27.79 3.75 24.60
CA ILE A 213 -29.12 3.86 24.00
C ILE A 213 -29.63 5.32 24.05
N ALA A 214 -29.42 6.02 25.17
CA ALA A 214 -29.79 7.43 25.30
C ALA A 214 -28.99 8.33 24.35
N LYS A 215 -27.71 7.99 24.11
CA LYS A 215 -26.80 8.82 23.29
C LYS A 215 -26.90 8.54 21.79
N HIS A 216 -26.91 7.27 21.38
CA HIS A 216 -26.80 6.86 19.97
C HIS A 216 -27.97 6.02 19.45
N GLY A 217 -28.97 5.73 20.30
CA GLY A 217 -30.13 4.91 19.97
C GLY A 217 -29.89 3.41 20.15
N GLU A 218 -30.96 2.62 20.08
CA GLU A 218 -30.84 1.16 20.16
C GLU A 218 -30.10 0.58 18.94
N LYS A 219 -29.15 -0.33 19.15
CA LYS A 219 -28.56 -1.11 18.05
C LYS A 219 -29.41 -2.35 17.80
N ARG A 220 -30.06 -2.42 16.64
CA ARG A 220 -30.85 -3.58 16.22
C ARG A 220 -29.92 -4.67 15.69
N GLU A 221 -30.19 -5.92 16.08
CA GLU A 221 -29.42 -7.07 15.59
C GLU A 221 -29.57 -7.27 14.08
N CYS A 222 -28.46 -7.69 13.45
CA CYS A 222 -28.31 -7.96 12.03
C CYS A 222 -27.99 -9.44 11.79
N PHE A 223 -28.45 -9.96 10.66
CA PHE A 223 -28.40 -11.39 10.31
C PHE A 223 -27.99 -11.58 8.85
N LEU A 224 -27.37 -12.72 8.54
CA LEU A 224 -26.92 -13.05 7.18
C LEU A 224 -28.08 -13.37 6.22
N ASN A 225 -29.19 -13.88 6.74
CA ASN A 225 -30.37 -14.30 5.96
C ASN A 225 -31.59 -13.38 6.14
N GLU A 226 -32.67 -13.68 5.45
CA GLU A 226 -33.91 -12.88 5.45
C GLU A 226 -34.83 -13.29 6.63
N GLU A 227 -34.76 -14.54 7.07
CA GLU A 227 -35.52 -15.09 8.20
C GLU A 227 -35.03 -14.56 9.57
N ASN A 228 -33.98 -13.72 9.59
CA ASN A 228 -33.38 -13.15 10.80
C ASN A 228 -32.96 -14.23 11.83
N SER A 229 -32.31 -15.29 11.37
CA SER A 229 -31.92 -16.44 12.21
C SER A 229 -30.44 -16.82 12.13
N LEU A 230 -29.77 -16.55 11.01
CA LEU A 230 -28.37 -16.91 10.78
C LEU A 230 -27.45 -15.78 11.26
N ARG A 231 -26.68 -16.05 12.32
CA ARG A 231 -25.67 -15.15 12.91
C ARG A 231 -24.26 -15.63 12.59
N VAL A 232 -23.31 -14.71 12.55
CA VAL A 232 -21.87 -15.02 12.50
C VAL A 232 -21.38 -15.33 13.93
N PRO A 233 -20.60 -16.41 14.16
CA PRO A 233 -19.99 -16.68 15.46
C PRO A 233 -19.04 -15.56 15.91
N SER A 234 -18.80 -15.45 17.22
CA SER A 234 -17.81 -14.51 17.76
C SER A 234 -16.39 -15.05 17.62
N ILE A 235 -15.41 -14.17 17.35
CA ILE A 235 -13.99 -14.58 17.41
C ILE A 235 -13.56 -14.86 18.86
N GLN A 236 -12.58 -15.75 19.00
CA GLN A 236 -12.00 -16.17 20.28
C GLN A 236 -10.54 -15.70 20.36
N SER A 237 -10.10 -15.27 21.55
CA SER A 237 -8.69 -14.96 21.86
C SER A 237 -8.22 -15.69 23.12
N TYR A 238 -6.91 -15.81 23.29
CA TYR A 238 -6.29 -16.36 24.50
C TYR A 238 -5.74 -15.23 25.38
N PRO A 239 -5.96 -15.25 26.71
CA PRO A 239 -5.61 -14.16 27.63
C PRO A 239 -4.12 -14.16 28.03
N GLY A 240 -3.25 -14.13 27.04
CA GLY A 240 -1.79 -14.08 27.19
C GLY A 240 -1.10 -14.00 25.82
N VAL A 241 0.23 -14.04 25.82
CA VAL A 241 1.06 -14.16 24.60
C VAL A 241 2.02 -15.34 24.76
N PRO A 242 2.55 -15.92 23.67
CA PRO A 242 3.54 -17.00 23.78
C PRO A 242 4.76 -16.56 24.59
N LYS A 243 5.33 -17.47 25.40
CA LYS A 243 6.53 -17.15 26.20
C LYS A 243 7.65 -16.62 25.30
N GLY A 244 8.22 -15.48 25.67
CA GLY A 244 9.32 -14.85 24.94
C GLY A 244 8.89 -14.00 23.75
N PHE A 245 7.59 -13.82 23.50
CA PHE A 245 7.11 -13.12 22.31
C PHE A 245 7.72 -11.70 22.21
N PRO A 246 8.28 -11.31 21.04
CA PRO A 246 8.90 -10.00 20.84
C PRO A 246 7.95 -8.81 21.04
N ASP A 247 8.47 -7.70 21.57
CA ASP A 247 7.79 -6.41 21.53
C ASP A 247 7.98 -5.72 20.17
N PRO A 248 7.03 -4.87 19.73
CA PRO A 248 7.14 -4.17 18.46
C PRO A 248 8.33 -3.22 18.43
N ALA A 249 9.04 -3.21 17.30
CA ALA A 249 10.21 -2.36 17.10
C ALA A 249 9.83 -0.91 16.80
N LEU A 250 8.69 -0.69 16.14
CA LEU A 250 8.11 0.62 15.85
C LEU A 250 6.67 0.67 16.38
N GLY A 251 6.26 1.83 16.91
CA GLY A 251 4.90 2.05 17.36
C GLY A 251 4.49 1.24 18.60
N SER A 252 3.20 1.26 18.95
CA SER A 252 2.67 0.58 20.13
C SER A 252 1.16 0.43 20.06
N ASN A 253 0.66 -0.81 20.15
CA ASN A 253 -0.77 -1.11 20.24
C ASN A 253 -1.40 -0.52 21.51
N THR A 254 -0.76 -0.71 22.65
CA THR A 254 -1.26 -0.22 23.96
C THR A 254 -1.38 1.30 24.01
N MET A 255 -0.47 2.04 23.36
CA MET A 255 -0.56 3.49 23.19
C MET A 255 -1.79 3.93 22.38
N LEU A 256 -2.21 3.14 21.38
CA LEU A 256 -3.44 3.38 20.62
C LEU A 256 -4.71 2.99 21.40
N GLY A 257 -4.57 2.27 22.51
CA GLY A 257 -5.67 1.62 23.24
C GLY A 257 -6.07 0.26 22.67
N ILE A 258 -5.30 -0.28 21.73
CA ILE A 258 -5.47 -1.66 21.23
C ILE A 258 -4.88 -2.60 22.30
N GLN A 259 -5.73 -3.45 22.85
CA GLN A 259 -5.36 -4.54 23.76
C GLN A 259 -4.30 -5.44 23.12
N ASP A 260 -3.16 -5.59 23.79
CA ASP A 260 -1.94 -6.29 23.34
C ASP A 260 -1.51 -7.37 24.35
N ASP A 261 -2.38 -7.65 25.31
CA ASP A 261 -2.23 -8.61 26.41
C ASP A 261 -2.83 -10.00 26.09
N MET A 262 -3.26 -10.19 24.85
CA MET A 262 -3.89 -11.39 24.32
C MET A 262 -3.38 -11.74 22.93
N CYS A 263 -3.53 -13.01 22.54
CA CYS A 263 -3.18 -13.50 21.21
C CYS A 263 -4.34 -14.25 20.55
N PHE A 264 -4.28 -14.33 19.22
CA PHE A 264 -5.25 -14.97 18.35
C PHE A 264 -4.57 -16.12 17.59
N ASP A 265 -5.19 -17.30 17.60
CA ASP A 265 -4.83 -18.43 16.74
C ASP A 265 -5.69 -18.42 15.47
N ARG A 266 -5.31 -19.20 14.44
CA ARG A 266 -6.06 -19.23 13.17
C ARG A 266 -7.53 -19.63 13.33
N PHE A 267 -7.86 -20.57 14.23
CA PHE A 267 -9.25 -21.02 14.41
C PHE A 267 -10.06 -19.99 15.20
N GLY A 268 -9.53 -19.48 16.32
CA GLY A 268 -10.17 -18.38 17.07
C GLY A 268 -10.42 -17.14 16.22
N ARG A 269 -9.54 -16.85 15.24
CA ARG A 269 -9.62 -15.67 14.38
C ARG A 269 -10.43 -15.85 13.09
N LEU A 270 -10.35 -17.01 12.42
CA LEU A 270 -10.92 -17.25 11.09
C LEU A 270 -11.99 -18.35 11.05
N GLY A 271 -12.17 -19.12 12.13
CA GLY A 271 -13.24 -20.11 12.28
C GLY A 271 -14.65 -19.55 12.04
N PRO A 272 -14.99 -18.33 12.52
CA PRO A 272 -16.28 -17.71 12.22
C PRO A 272 -16.54 -17.43 10.73
N TYR A 273 -15.49 -17.39 9.89
CA TYR A 273 -15.55 -16.98 8.49
C TYR A 273 -15.35 -18.15 7.50
N GLY A 274 -15.14 -19.38 7.99
CA GLY A 274 -15.11 -20.60 7.17
C GLY A 274 -13.94 -21.55 7.44
N LEU A 275 -12.96 -21.19 8.25
CA LEU A 275 -11.80 -22.05 8.51
C LEU A 275 -12.18 -23.25 9.40
N GLY A 276 -11.60 -24.42 9.12
CA GLY A 276 -11.61 -25.57 10.02
C GLY A 276 -12.79 -26.53 9.85
N TYR A 277 -13.63 -26.35 8.82
CA TYR A 277 -14.71 -27.26 8.43
C TYR A 277 -14.86 -27.37 6.90
N GLY A 278 -15.20 -28.58 6.44
CA GLY A 278 -15.25 -28.97 5.03
C GLY A 278 -16.24 -28.18 4.17
N ALA A 279 -15.92 -27.99 2.88
CA ALA A 279 -16.72 -27.19 1.94
C ALA A 279 -18.17 -27.70 1.76
N LYS A 280 -18.40 -29.01 1.88
CA LYS A 280 -19.75 -29.61 1.87
C LYS A 280 -20.66 -29.13 3.03
N LYS A 281 -20.09 -28.58 4.10
CA LYS A 281 -20.81 -27.92 5.22
C LYS A 281 -20.89 -26.40 5.08
N GLY A 282 -20.47 -25.84 3.94
CA GLY A 282 -20.47 -24.40 3.67
C GLY A 282 -19.31 -23.61 4.29
N GLY A 283 -18.35 -24.30 4.91
CA GLY A 283 -17.03 -23.73 5.25
C GLY A 283 -16.16 -23.57 4.01
N ILE A 284 -14.90 -23.17 4.21
CA ILE A 284 -13.94 -23.00 3.11
C ILE A 284 -13.22 -24.31 2.72
N GLY A 285 -13.32 -25.36 3.54
CA GLY A 285 -12.61 -26.63 3.33
C GLY A 285 -11.14 -26.65 3.75
N ALA A 286 -10.58 -25.53 4.23
CA ALA A 286 -9.19 -25.43 4.67
C ALA A 286 -9.00 -25.55 6.18
N GLY A 287 -7.77 -25.87 6.61
CA GLY A 287 -7.40 -25.95 8.04
C GLY A 287 -8.02 -27.17 8.73
N MET A 288 -8.06 -28.31 8.04
CA MET A 288 -8.47 -29.58 8.65
C MET A 288 -7.31 -30.21 9.44
N GLU A 289 -6.09 -29.85 9.07
CA GLU A 289 -4.77 -30.27 9.54
C GLU A 289 -4.22 -29.44 10.74
N GLY A 290 -3.18 -29.98 11.39
CA GLY A 290 -2.46 -29.30 12.48
C GLY A 290 -3.04 -29.52 13.89
N HIS A 291 -2.59 -28.71 14.84
CA HIS A 291 -3.00 -28.83 16.24
C HIS A 291 -4.41 -28.26 16.45
N ARG A 292 -5.42 -29.11 16.67
CA ARG A 292 -6.84 -28.71 16.78
C ARG A 292 -7.39 -28.49 18.19
N ASP A 293 -6.64 -28.78 19.25
CA ASP A 293 -7.19 -28.76 20.61
C ASP A 293 -7.77 -27.38 20.98
N GLY A 294 -9.02 -27.37 21.45
CA GLY A 294 -9.77 -26.16 21.77
C GLY A 294 -10.21 -25.30 20.57
N ALA A 295 -9.97 -25.72 19.32
CA ALA A 295 -10.40 -24.98 18.12
C ALA A 295 -11.93 -24.89 18.01
N ASP A 296 -12.63 -25.99 18.30
CA ASP A 296 -14.07 -26.10 18.11
C ASP A 296 -14.88 -25.20 19.09
N ARG A 297 -14.22 -24.60 20.09
CA ARG A 297 -14.79 -23.62 21.05
C ARG A 297 -15.41 -22.40 20.38
N VAL A 298 -14.97 -22.07 19.15
CA VAL A 298 -15.55 -21.02 18.31
C VAL A 298 -17.04 -21.24 18.06
N TRP A 299 -17.50 -22.49 18.03
CA TRP A 299 -18.86 -22.87 17.67
C TRP A 299 -19.69 -23.41 18.85
N GLU A 300 -19.28 -23.16 20.10
CA GLU A 300 -20.05 -23.53 21.30
C GLU A 300 -21.38 -22.75 21.40
N ASP A 301 -21.36 -21.43 21.13
CA ASP A 301 -22.55 -20.56 21.22
C ASP A 301 -23.37 -20.48 19.91
N VAL A 302 -22.69 -20.59 18.76
CA VAL A 302 -23.27 -20.42 17.41
C VAL A 302 -22.65 -21.45 16.46
N PRO A 303 -23.45 -22.30 15.79
CA PRO A 303 -22.91 -23.35 14.92
C PRO A 303 -22.15 -22.79 13.70
N PRO A 304 -21.34 -23.62 13.01
CA PRO A 304 -20.69 -23.22 11.77
C PRO A 304 -21.69 -22.73 10.72
N VAL A 305 -21.31 -21.69 9.96
CA VAL A 305 -22.18 -20.99 9.01
C VAL A 305 -22.05 -21.61 7.62
N ASP A 306 -23.18 -21.83 6.95
CA ASP A 306 -23.19 -22.21 5.54
C ASP A 306 -23.13 -20.96 4.66
N PHE A 307 -21.93 -20.61 4.17
CA PHE A 307 -21.74 -19.39 3.37
C PHE A 307 -22.20 -19.50 1.91
N ARG A 308 -22.53 -20.71 1.41
CA ARG A 308 -22.78 -20.96 -0.03
C ARG A 308 -23.99 -20.22 -0.60
N HIS A 309 -24.87 -19.71 0.27
CA HIS A 309 -26.10 -19.00 -0.10
C HIS A 309 -26.24 -17.67 0.66
N VAL A 310 -25.13 -17.07 1.12
CA VAL A 310 -25.10 -15.77 1.80
C VAL A 310 -24.92 -14.64 0.79
N ASP A 311 -25.91 -13.75 0.70
CA ASP A 311 -25.79 -12.46 -0.02
C ASP A 311 -25.32 -11.37 0.97
N TRP A 312 -24.04 -10.99 0.89
CA TRP A 312 -23.48 -9.94 1.74
C TRP A 312 -24.00 -8.53 1.38
N ALA A 313 -24.39 -8.27 0.13
CA ALA A 313 -24.98 -7.00 -0.28
C ALA A 313 -26.37 -6.81 0.33
N ALA A 314 -27.22 -7.83 0.35
CA ALA A 314 -28.50 -7.80 1.03
C ALA A 314 -28.34 -7.81 2.56
N ALA A 315 -27.41 -8.59 3.13
CA ALA A 315 -27.14 -8.58 4.57
C ALA A 315 -26.75 -7.17 5.07
N GLN A 316 -25.83 -6.48 4.39
CA GLN A 316 -25.46 -5.10 4.72
C GLN A 316 -26.65 -4.13 4.56
N ARG A 317 -27.43 -4.23 3.48
CA ARG A 317 -28.61 -3.38 3.24
C ARG A 317 -29.69 -3.57 4.31
N ARG A 318 -30.04 -4.82 4.67
CA ARG A 318 -31.00 -5.13 5.74
C ARG A 318 -30.49 -4.62 7.09
N CYS A 319 -29.21 -4.84 7.39
CA CYS A 319 -28.57 -4.37 8.63
C CYS A 319 -28.61 -2.84 8.78
N HIS A 320 -28.29 -2.11 7.69
CA HIS A 320 -28.35 -0.66 7.69
C HIS A 320 -29.78 -0.13 7.83
N SER A 321 -30.77 -0.70 7.12
CA SER A 321 -32.16 -0.21 7.22
C SER A 321 -32.71 -0.35 8.64
N ALA A 322 -32.50 -1.52 9.28
CA ALA A 322 -32.88 -1.76 10.67
C ALA A 322 -32.11 -0.91 11.70
N ASN A 323 -31.03 -0.23 11.30
CA ASN A 323 -30.24 0.65 12.18
C ASN A 323 -30.23 2.12 11.73
N ARG A 324 -31.02 2.48 10.71
CA ARG A 324 -30.99 3.81 10.07
C ARG A 324 -31.23 4.95 11.06
N HIS A 325 -32.01 4.70 12.11
CA HIS A 325 -32.32 5.65 13.20
C HIS A 325 -31.12 6.02 14.10
N ARG A 326 -29.94 5.42 13.92
CA ARG A 326 -28.70 5.76 14.62
C ARG A 326 -27.84 6.79 13.88
N PHE A 327 -28.07 6.98 12.58
CA PHE A 327 -27.16 7.71 11.69
C PHE A 327 -27.68 9.09 11.29
N ASN A 328 -26.81 9.88 10.66
CA ASN A 328 -27.19 11.12 9.97
C ASN A 328 -28.25 10.85 8.89
N GLU A 329 -29.13 11.82 8.66
CA GLU A 329 -30.10 11.74 7.55
C GLU A 329 -29.37 11.78 6.21
N LEU A 330 -29.83 10.96 5.26
CA LEU A 330 -29.25 10.87 3.93
C LEU A 330 -29.52 12.18 3.17
N PRO A 331 -28.51 12.85 2.58
CA PRO A 331 -28.75 13.98 1.68
C PRO A 331 -29.53 13.53 0.43
N GLU A 332 -30.18 14.45 -0.28
CA GLU A 332 -30.92 14.09 -1.51
C GLU A 332 -30.00 13.31 -2.49
N PRO A 333 -30.43 12.13 -2.98
CA PRO A 333 -29.59 11.27 -3.79
C PRO A 333 -29.21 11.97 -5.10
N ARG A 334 -27.90 12.05 -5.36
CA ARG A 334 -27.38 12.68 -6.58
C ARG A 334 -27.62 11.77 -7.78
N LEU A 335 -28.44 12.23 -8.72
CA LEU A 335 -28.62 11.57 -10.02
C LEU A 335 -27.27 11.41 -10.73
N ASN A 336 -27.00 10.20 -11.21
CA ASN A 336 -25.74 9.84 -11.84
C ASN A 336 -25.67 10.47 -13.24
N ARG A 337 -25.05 11.65 -13.34
CA ARG A 337 -25.01 12.47 -14.57
C ARG A 337 -24.32 11.81 -15.77
N PHE A 338 -23.51 10.78 -15.54
CA PHE A 338 -22.90 9.97 -16.60
C PHE A 338 -23.88 8.95 -17.23
N VAL A 339 -24.87 8.50 -16.47
CA VAL A 339 -25.93 7.58 -16.95
C VAL A 339 -27.14 8.34 -17.49
N SER A 340 -27.24 9.65 -17.23
CA SER A 340 -28.37 10.47 -17.65
C SER A 340 -27.99 11.89 -18.04
N MET A 341 -28.13 12.20 -19.33
CA MET A 341 -28.39 13.55 -19.86
C MET A 341 -29.88 13.87 -19.62
N PRO A 342 -30.27 14.50 -18.50
CA PRO A 342 -31.65 14.40 -18.00
C PRO A 342 -32.49 15.56 -18.54
N VAL A 343 -32.87 15.47 -19.81
CA VAL A 343 -33.87 16.36 -20.42
C VAL A 343 -35.28 15.94 -19.94
N GLY A 344 -35.57 16.23 -18.67
CA GLY A 344 -36.92 16.16 -18.08
C GLY A 344 -37.46 14.76 -17.78
N ILE A 345 -36.89 14.05 -16.80
CA ILE A 345 -37.44 12.81 -16.23
C ILE A 345 -37.55 12.94 -14.69
N PRO A 346 -38.57 12.37 -14.00
CA PRO A 346 -38.91 12.72 -12.61
C PRO A 346 -37.94 12.19 -11.54
N LYS A 347 -38.10 12.68 -10.29
CA LYS A 347 -37.44 12.12 -9.10
C LYS A 347 -37.80 10.64 -8.94
N VAL A 348 -36.81 9.75 -9.08
CA VAL A 348 -36.95 8.34 -8.73
C VAL A 348 -36.90 8.22 -7.21
N ASN A 349 -38.08 8.17 -6.58
CA ASN A 349 -38.18 7.80 -5.17
C ASN A 349 -37.83 6.32 -5.02
N ILE A 350 -36.59 6.03 -4.63
CA ILE A 350 -36.22 4.71 -4.11
C ILE A 350 -37.04 4.49 -2.83
N PRO A 351 -37.94 3.48 -2.77
CA PRO A 351 -38.68 3.20 -1.55
C PRO A 351 -37.70 2.84 -0.43
N PRO A 352 -37.84 3.37 0.79
CA PRO A 352 -37.11 2.83 1.93
C PRO A 352 -37.53 1.36 2.11
N VAL A 353 -36.56 0.46 2.30
CA VAL A 353 -36.86 -0.91 2.72
C VAL A 353 -37.43 -0.85 4.12
N GLU A 354 -38.75 -0.94 4.24
CA GLU A 354 -39.46 -0.82 5.52
C GLU A 354 -38.95 -1.88 6.51
N ASP A 355 -38.59 -1.46 7.72
CA ASP A 355 -38.31 -2.40 8.80
C ASP A 355 -39.63 -3.08 9.19
N SER A 356 -39.71 -4.39 8.97
CA SER A 356 -40.91 -5.19 9.24
C SER A 356 -41.22 -5.35 10.73
N ARG A 357 -40.34 -4.86 11.61
CA ARG A 357 -40.50 -4.83 13.06
C ARG A 357 -41.50 -3.73 13.47
N LYS A 358 -42.63 -4.14 14.06
CA LYS A 358 -43.78 -3.29 14.39
C LYS A 358 -43.54 -2.19 15.44
N GLU A 359 -42.40 -2.21 16.14
CA GLU A 359 -42.10 -1.26 17.21
C GLU A 359 -41.11 -0.19 16.73
N PRO A 360 -41.38 1.11 16.95
CA PRO A 360 -40.47 2.19 16.57
C PRO A 360 -39.19 2.14 17.43
N PRO A 361 -37.99 2.29 16.84
CA PRO A 361 -36.74 2.20 17.58
C PRO A 361 -36.51 3.38 18.52
N LYS A 362 -35.83 3.14 19.65
CA LYS A 362 -35.31 4.19 20.52
C LYS A 362 -34.26 5.02 19.79
N VAL A 363 -34.53 6.31 19.66
CA VAL A 363 -33.66 7.33 19.06
C VAL A 363 -32.81 7.99 20.14
N GLY A 364 -31.49 8.06 19.92
CA GLY A 364 -30.55 8.75 20.81
C GLY A 364 -30.43 10.25 20.50
N SER A 365 -29.77 10.99 21.40
CA SER A 365 -29.53 12.44 21.28
C SER A 365 -28.52 12.84 20.18
N GLU A 366 -27.58 11.96 19.84
CA GLU A 366 -26.52 12.17 18.85
C GLU A 366 -26.66 11.19 17.67
N ARG A 367 -26.22 11.63 16.49
CA ARG A 367 -26.10 10.79 15.29
C ARG A 367 -24.68 10.27 15.12
N LEU A 368 -24.56 9.00 14.74
CA LEU A 368 -23.29 8.43 14.32
C LEU A 368 -22.95 8.83 12.88
N PRO A 369 -21.68 9.12 12.56
CA PRO A 369 -21.23 9.26 11.18
C PRO A 369 -21.30 7.91 10.46
N ARG A 370 -21.41 7.92 9.13
CA ARG A 370 -21.31 6.70 8.31
C ARG A 370 -19.94 6.60 7.65
N THR A 371 -19.37 5.40 7.63
CA THR A 371 -18.06 5.15 7.02
C THR A 371 -18.16 4.13 5.89
N ALA A 372 -17.61 4.43 4.71
CA ALA A 372 -17.38 3.44 3.67
C ALA A 372 -16.03 2.75 3.89
N VAL A 373 -15.95 1.45 3.58
CA VAL A 373 -14.69 0.71 3.46
C VAL A 373 -14.59 0.25 2.02
N VAL A 374 -13.72 0.89 1.25
CA VAL A 374 -13.60 0.70 -0.19
C VAL A 374 -12.37 -0.14 -0.47
N ILE A 375 -12.60 -1.35 -0.94
CA ILE A 375 -11.58 -2.34 -1.24
C ILE A 375 -11.31 -2.31 -2.74
N ARG A 376 -10.10 -1.93 -3.15
CA ARG A 376 -9.75 -1.83 -4.57
C ARG A 376 -9.36 -3.21 -5.11
N THR A 377 -9.87 -3.53 -6.30
CA THR A 377 -9.68 -4.82 -6.97
C THR A 377 -9.73 -4.63 -8.49
N TRP A 378 -9.65 -5.72 -9.25
CA TRP A 378 -9.56 -5.74 -10.71
C TRP A 378 -10.59 -6.72 -11.26
N HIS A 379 -11.12 -6.44 -12.46
CA HIS A 379 -12.11 -7.30 -13.11
C HIS A 379 -11.61 -8.74 -13.43
N ASP A 380 -10.29 -8.94 -13.35
CA ASP A 380 -9.55 -10.16 -13.63
C ASP A 380 -8.81 -10.67 -12.37
N PHE A 381 -9.22 -10.23 -11.17
CA PHE A 381 -8.61 -10.67 -9.92
C PHE A 381 -9.10 -12.06 -9.51
N ASN A 382 -8.18 -12.99 -9.34
CA ASN A 382 -8.49 -14.36 -8.89
C ASN A 382 -8.55 -14.43 -7.35
N TYR A 383 -9.77 -14.44 -6.81
CA TYR A 383 -10.01 -14.54 -5.36
C TYR A 383 -9.61 -15.93 -4.83
N THR A 384 -8.61 -15.98 -3.95
CA THR A 384 -8.27 -17.25 -3.28
C THR A 384 -9.30 -17.57 -2.18
N PRO A 385 -9.38 -18.84 -1.74
CA PRO A 385 -10.18 -19.20 -0.57
C PRO A 385 -9.80 -18.43 0.71
N GLU A 386 -8.57 -17.91 0.81
CA GLU A 386 -8.12 -17.10 1.93
C GLU A 386 -8.57 -15.63 1.81
N ASP A 387 -8.54 -15.05 0.61
CA ASP A 387 -9.13 -13.73 0.33
C ASP A 387 -10.62 -13.70 0.67
N ILE A 388 -11.36 -14.78 0.38
CA ILE A 388 -12.79 -14.89 0.71
C ILE A 388 -13.00 -14.83 2.23
N MET A 389 -12.24 -15.60 3.03
CA MET A 389 -12.34 -15.51 4.51
C MET A 389 -11.94 -14.13 5.03
N TYR A 390 -10.93 -13.49 4.45
CA TYR A 390 -10.52 -12.14 4.76
C TYR A 390 -11.64 -11.13 4.49
N MET A 391 -12.31 -11.19 3.33
CA MET A 391 -13.48 -10.36 3.02
C MET A 391 -14.64 -10.58 3.99
N ARG A 392 -15.00 -11.85 4.25
CA ARG A 392 -16.04 -12.23 5.23
C ARG A 392 -15.73 -11.65 6.62
N SER A 393 -14.46 -11.63 7.03
CA SER A 393 -14.02 -11.05 8.30
C SER A 393 -14.29 -9.54 8.35
N ILE A 394 -13.86 -8.77 7.35
CA ILE A 394 -14.09 -7.31 7.27
C ILE A 394 -15.59 -7.00 7.30
N ILE A 395 -16.40 -7.66 6.46
CA ILE A 395 -17.83 -7.33 6.30
C ILE A 395 -18.61 -7.66 7.58
N SER A 396 -18.32 -8.81 8.21
CA SER A 396 -18.95 -9.22 9.47
C SER A 396 -18.61 -8.26 10.60
N GLU A 397 -17.33 -7.99 10.80
CA GLU A 397 -16.80 -7.21 11.92
C GLU A 397 -17.13 -5.73 11.81
N LEU A 398 -16.99 -5.14 10.62
CA LEU A 398 -17.21 -3.71 10.44
C LEU A 398 -18.68 -3.38 10.17
N SER A 399 -19.40 -4.16 9.37
CA SER A 399 -20.79 -3.81 9.00
C SER A 399 -21.85 -4.47 9.87
N LEU A 400 -21.89 -5.81 9.93
CA LEU A 400 -23.02 -6.52 10.57
C LEU A 400 -22.98 -6.43 12.10
N MET A 401 -21.83 -6.68 12.70
CA MET A 401 -21.68 -6.69 14.16
C MET A 401 -21.76 -5.27 14.77
N SER A 402 -21.31 -4.23 14.05
CA SER A 402 -21.50 -2.83 14.48
C SER A 402 -22.95 -2.32 14.31
N GLY A 403 -23.78 -3.00 13.51
CA GLY A 403 -25.11 -2.51 13.15
C GLY A 403 -25.08 -1.39 12.10
N GLY A 404 -24.22 -1.51 11.09
CA GLY A 404 -24.18 -0.63 9.92
C GLY A 404 -23.38 0.66 10.07
N GLU A 405 -22.49 0.76 11.06
CA GLU A 405 -21.59 1.92 11.23
C GLU A 405 -20.62 2.05 10.05
N TYR A 406 -20.21 0.90 9.50
CA TYR A 406 -19.43 0.78 8.27
C TYR A 406 -20.24 0.09 7.16
N THR A 407 -19.92 0.39 5.90
CA THR A 407 -20.43 -0.33 4.73
C THR A 407 -19.26 -0.63 3.79
N VAL A 408 -19.06 -1.90 3.46
CA VAL A 408 -17.99 -2.38 2.58
C VAL A 408 -18.44 -2.33 1.12
N HIS A 409 -17.56 -1.85 0.24
CA HIS A 409 -17.75 -1.76 -1.21
C HIS A 409 -16.49 -2.23 -1.93
N PHE A 410 -16.64 -2.85 -3.10
CA PHE A 410 -15.53 -3.14 -4.01
C PHE A 410 -15.44 -2.09 -5.12
N LEU A 411 -14.24 -1.54 -5.33
CA LEU A 411 -13.99 -0.58 -6.42
C LEU A 411 -13.13 -1.27 -7.48
N VAL A 412 -13.81 -1.78 -8.50
CA VAL A 412 -13.28 -2.76 -9.47
C VAL A 412 -12.73 -2.04 -10.69
N HIS A 413 -11.42 -2.14 -10.93
CA HIS A 413 -10.79 -1.60 -12.12
C HIS A 413 -10.95 -2.56 -13.31
N VAL A 414 -11.67 -2.11 -14.34
CA VAL A 414 -11.77 -2.76 -15.64
C VAL A 414 -10.60 -2.29 -16.51
N LYS A 415 -9.58 -3.14 -16.67
CA LYS A 415 -8.35 -2.84 -17.42
C LYS A 415 -8.59 -2.85 -18.94
N ASP A 416 -9.46 -3.73 -19.43
CA ASP A 416 -9.73 -3.86 -20.86
C ASP A 416 -10.64 -2.73 -21.36
N THR A 417 -10.08 -1.82 -22.14
CA THR A 417 -10.80 -0.69 -22.74
C THR A 417 -11.75 -1.10 -23.88
N ASN A 418 -11.72 -2.37 -24.31
CA ASN A 418 -12.69 -2.92 -25.25
C ASN A 418 -14.02 -3.30 -24.57
N LEU A 419 -14.05 -3.50 -23.26
CA LEU A 419 -15.28 -3.77 -22.50
C LEU A 419 -16.11 -2.49 -22.35
N GLN A 420 -17.18 -2.36 -23.14
CA GLN A 420 -18.01 -1.16 -23.20
C GLN A 420 -19.02 -1.05 -22.03
N ILE A 421 -18.53 -1.14 -20.79
CA ILE A 421 -19.29 -0.92 -19.53
C ILE A 421 -19.94 0.48 -19.41
N TRP A 422 -19.75 1.33 -20.45
CA TRP A 422 -20.19 2.72 -20.56
C TRP A 422 -21.43 2.91 -21.45
N SER A 423 -21.69 1.97 -22.35
CA SER A 423 -22.75 2.10 -23.37
C SER A 423 -23.79 0.98 -23.33
N ASP A 424 -23.58 -0.04 -22.50
CA ASP A 424 -24.41 -1.23 -22.42
C ASP A 424 -24.52 -1.72 -20.97
N ASP A 425 -25.74 -1.72 -20.43
CA ASP A 425 -26.04 -2.19 -19.08
C ASP A 425 -25.84 -3.71 -18.94
N GLU A 426 -26.04 -4.50 -20.01
CA GLU A 426 -25.83 -5.96 -19.99
C GLU A 426 -24.34 -6.28 -19.81
N THR A 427 -23.47 -5.60 -20.57
CA THR A 427 -22.01 -5.66 -20.40
C THR A 427 -21.57 -5.14 -19.03
N TYR A 428 -22.15 -4.06 -18.49
CA TYR A 428 -21.82 -3.61 -17.13
C TYR A 428 -22.14 -4.68 -16.08
N GLN A 429 -23.36 -5.23 -16.08
CA GLN A 429 -23.74 -6.24 -15.07
C GLN A 429 -22.96 -7.54 -15.24
N ARG A 430 -22.77 -8.02 -16.48
CA ARG A 430 -21.98 -9.22 -16.75
C ARG A 430 -20.54 -9.06 -16.25
N VAL A 431 -19.87 -7.95 -16.57
CA VAL A 431 -18.50 -7.70 -16.06
C VAL A 431 -18.49 -7.62 -14.53
N LEU A 432 -19.50 -7.04 -13.90
CA LEU A 432 -19.60 -6.97 -12.43
C LEU A 432 -19.80 -8.36 -11.78
N ASP A 433 -20.66 -9.20 -12.34
CA ASP A 433 -20.95 -10.56 -11.85
C ASP A 433 -19.85 -11.58 -12.18
N ASP A 434 -19.07 -11.33 -13.23
CA ASP A 434 -17.82 -12.05 -13.57
C ASP A 434 -16.66 -11.64 -12.62
N SER A 435 -16.63 -10.37 -12.16
CA SER A 435 -15.54 -9.78 -11.36
C SER A 435 -15.53 -10.16 -9.88
N LEU A 436 -16.63 -10.68 -9.33
CA LEU A 436 -16.80 -10.91 -7.89
C LEU A 436 -17.34 -12.31 -7.59
N PRO A 437 -16.83 -13.00 -6.53
CA PRO A 437 -17.44 -14.22 -6.00
C PRO A 437 -18.93 -14.05 -5.67
N GLU A 438 -19.72 -15.11 -5.81
CA GLU A 438 -21.18 -15.04 -5.76
C GLU A 438 -21.75 -14.39 -4.50
N GLU A 439 -21.15 -14.66 -3.33
CA GLU A 439 -21.58 -14.06 -2.06
C GLU A 439 -21.39 -12.53 -1.99
N PHE A 440 -20.50 -11.96 -2.82
CA PHE A 440 -20.17 -10.54 -2.86
C PHE A 440 -20.79 -9.78 -4.04
N ARG A 441 -21.59 -10.44 -4.90
CA ARG A 441 -22.28 -9.78 -6.01
C ARG A 441 -23.17 -8.65 -5.50
N GLY A 442 -23.29 -7.58 -6.29
CA GLY A 442 -23.98 -6.35 -5.88
C GLY A 442 -23.26 -5.47 -4.85
N MET A 443 -22.04 -5.82 -4.41
CA MET A 443 -21.19 -4.93 -3.59
C MET A 443 -20.16 -4.12 -4.39
N GLY A 444 -20.07 -4.32 -5.71
CA GLY A 444 -19.04 -3.71 -6.56
C GLY A 444 -19.50 -2.50 -7.38
N THR A 445 -18.56 -1.60 -7.63
CA THR A 445 -18.67 -0.47 -8.57
C THR A 445 -17.52 -0.54 -9.57
N LEU A 446 -17.83 -0.57 -10.87
CA LEU A 446 -16.81 -0.62 -11.93
C LEU A 446 -16.25 0.77 -12.24
N TRP A 447 -14.96 0.86 -12.60
CA TRP A 447 -14.32 2.06 -13.12
C TRP A 447 -13.21 1.72 -14.14
N SER A 448 -12.76 2.70 -14.92
CA SER A 448 -11.62 2.52 -15.85
C SER A 448 -10.79 3.80 -16.06
N GLU A 449 -9.56 3.68 -16.56
CA GLU A 449 -8.69 4.85 -16.83
C GLU A 449 -9.29 5.86 -17.83
N PRO A 450 -9.95 5.44 -18.95
CA PRO A 450 -10.64 6.37 -19.84
C PRO A 450 -11.75 7.19 -19.17
N GLN A 451 -12.46 6.64 -18.18
CA GLN A 451 -13.42 7.38 -17.38
C GLN A 451 -12.72 8.47 -16.55
N MET A 452 -11.57 8.17 -15.95
CA MET A 452 -10.80 9.15 -15.19
C MET A 452 -10.26 10.27 -16.09
N ALA A 453 -9.90 9.95 -17.34
CA ALA A 453 -9.54 10.94 -18.36
C ALA A 453 -10.72 11.87 -18.75
N LEU A 454 -11.94 11.34 -18.83
CA LEU A 454 -13.16 12.13 -19.04
C LEU A 454 -13.58 12.95 -17.81
N MET A 455 -13.31 12.45 -16.59
CA MET A 455 -13.63 13.13 -15.33
C MET A 455 -12.66 14.27 -15.00
N TYR A 456 -11.38 14.07 -15.29
CA TYR A 456 -10.30 15.02 -14.98
C TYR A 456 -9.56 15.44 -16.27
N PRO A 457 -10.24 16.10 -17.23
CA PRO A 457 -9.68 16.44 -18.52
C PRO A 457 -8.69 17.61 -18.44
N GLY A 458 -7.66 17.57 -19.29
CA GLY A 458 -6.72 18.69 -19.44
C GLY A 458 -5.71 18.86 -18.30
N LEU A 459 -5.48 17.82 -17.49
CA LEU A 459 -4.26 17.69 -16.69
C LEU A 459 -3.01 17.77 -17.60
N GLU A 460 -1.92 18.28 -17.05
CA GLU A 460 -0.61 18.27 -17.70
C GLU A 460 -0.09 16.83 -17.78
N GLU A 461 0.08 16.28 -18.98
CA GLU A 461 0.63 14.95 -19.15
C GLU A 461 2.17 14.99 -19.15
N THR A 462 2.76 14.69 -17.98
CA THR A 462 4.22 14.65 -17.78
C THR A 462 4.87 13.33 -18.18
N LEU A 463 4.09 12.28 -18.46
CA LEU A 463 4.54 10.90 -18.72
C LEU A 463 5.57 10.39 -17.70
N THR A 464 5.35 10.65 -16.41
CA THR A 464 6.32 10.26 -15.37
C THR A 464 6.52 8.74 -15.38
N ARG A 465 7.80 8.30 -15.48
CA ARG A 465 8.22 6.91 -15.73
C ARG A 465 7.70 6.27 -17.04
N GLY A 466 7.17 7.06 -17.97
CA GLY A 466 6.52 6.58 -19.19
C GLY A 466 5.07 6.12 -18.99
N LEU A 467 4.42 6.57 -17.90
CA LEU A 467 3.06 6.17 -17.52
C LEU A 467 2.09 7.37 -17.56
N PRO A 468 0.86 7.20 -18.07
CA PRO A 468 -0.10 8.30 -18.20
C PRO A 468 -0.58 8.80 -16.84
N ILE A 469 -0.95 10.08 -16.75
CA ILE A 469 -1.40 10.71 -15.50
C ILE A 469 -2.67 10.05 -14.96
N HIS A 470 -3.65 9.72 -15.81
CA HIS A 470 -4.86 9.00 -15.42
C HIS A 470 -4.63 7.51 -15.12
N GLY A 471 -3.41 7.01 -15.32
CA GLY A 471 -3.04 5.62 -15.07
C GLY A 471 -3.10 5.27 -13.58
N VAL A 472 -3.63 4.09 -13.25
CA VAL A 472 -3.85 3.63 -11.87
C VAL A 472 -2.60 3.70 -10.99
N TYR A 473 -1.42 3.46 -11.57
CA TYR A 473 -0.12 3.62 -10.91
C TYR A 473 0.07 5.02 -10.34
N ARG A 474 -0.17 6.06 -11.17
CA ARG A 474 0.06 7.47 -10.80
C ARG A 474 -1.11 8.02 -9.99
N SER A 475 -2.35 7.69 -10.36
CA SER A 475 -3.55 8.38 -9.88
C SER A 475 -4.63 7.47 -9.28
N THR A 476 -4.23 6.44 -8.53
CA THR A 476 -5.13 5.52 -7.77
C THR A 476 -6.24 6.22 -6.95
N TYR A 477 -6.06 7.48 -6.53
CA TYR A 477 -7.08 8.24 -5.80
C TYR A 477 -8.15 8.92 -6.68
N MET A 478 -7.97 9.07 -8.00
CA MET A 478 -8.98 9.62 -8.90
C MET A 478 -10.34 8.89 -8.85
N PRO A 479 -10.41 7.54 -8.87
CA PRO A 479 -11.68 6.83 -8.73
C PRO A 479 -12.22 6.90 -7.28
N MET A 480 -11.37 6.89 -6.25
CA MET A 480 -11.80 7.10 -4.85
C MET A 480 -12.43 8.48 -4.64
N GLN A 481 -11.84 9.53 -5.23
CA GLN A 481 -12.38 10.89 -5.26
C GLN A 481 -13.76 10.94 -5.92
N TYR A 482 -13.93 10.25 -7.04
CA TYR A 482 -15.20 10.23 -7.76
C TYR A 482 -16.28 9.41 -7.04
N PHE A 483 -15.93 8.25 -6.50
CA PHE A 483 -16.80 7.43 -5.65
C PHE A 483 -17.32 8.25 -4.45
N ALA A 484 -16.46 8.95 -3.73
CA ALA A 484 -16.87 9.83 -2.62
C ALA A 484 -17.68 11.07 -3.05
N PHE A 485 -17.60 11.48 -4.32
CA PHE A 485 -18.44 12.53 -4.89
C PHE A 485 -19.84 12.02 -5.29
N GLN A 486 -19.93 10.76 -5.75
CA GLN A 486 -21.17 10.04 -6.05
C GLN A 486 -21.92 9.61 -4.79
N HIS A 487 -21.19 9.27 -3.71
CA HIS A 487 -21.73 8.77 -2.44
C HIS A 487 -21.66 9.79 -1.29
N PRO A 488 -22.50 10.85 -1.28
CA PRO A 488 -22.52 11.87 -0.23
C PRO A 488 -23.07 11.38 1.12
N GLU A 489 -23.52 10.12 1.23
CA GLU A 489 -24.08 9.51 2.44
C GLU A 489 -23.05 8.92 3.42
N TYR A 490 -21.74 9.05 3.13
CA TYR A 490 -20.64 8.69 4.03
C TYR A 490 -19.81 9.91 4.41
N ASP A 491 -19.40 10.00 5.67
CA ASP A 491 -18.56 11.08 6.20
C ASP A 491 -17.06 10.76 6.09
N TYR A 492 -16.72 9.46 6.14
CA TYR A 492 -15.36 8.94 6.01
C TYR A 492 -15.31 7.74 5.06
N PHE A 493 -14.13 7.54 4.46
CA PHE A 493 -13.83 6.45 3.54
C PHE A 493 -12.51 5.82 3.97
N TRP A 494 -12.49 4.53 4.26
CA TRP A 494 -11.24 3.76 4.27
C TRP A 494 -10.93 3.35 2.84
N ASN A 495 -9.82 3.81 2.27
CA ASN A 495 -9.19 3.18 1.12
C ASN A 495 -8.39 1.99 1.67
N TRP A 496 -8.73 0.76 1.26
CA TRP A 496 -8.11 -0.44 1.81
C TRP A 496 -7.62 -1.39 0.71
N GLU A 497 -6.51 -2.06 0.99
CA GLU A 497 -5.74 -2.84 0.00
C GLU A 497 -6.01 -4.35 0.17
N MET A 498 -6.05 -5.07 -0.96
CA MET A 498 -6.41 -6.50 -0.98
C MET A 498 -5.33 -7.42 -0.39
N ASP A 499 -4.10 -6.94 -0.25
CA ASP A 499 -2.94 -7.65 0.31
C ASP A 499 -2.56 -7.20 1.73
N ALA A 500 -3.40 -6.42 2.40
CA ALA A 500 -3.31 -6.22 3.85
C ALA A 500 -3.99 -7.37 4.62
N ARG A 501 -3.47 -7.74 5.79
CA ARG A 501 -4.05 -8.71 6.75
C ARG A 501 -3.88 -8.22 8.19
N TYR A 502 -4.70 -8.77 9.10
CA TYR A 502 -4.65 -8.44 10.52
C TYR A 502 -5.03 -9.64 11.37
N THR A 503 -4.16 -10.03 12.31
CA THR A 503 -4.42 -11.14 13.25
C THR A 503 -5.45 -10.77 14.32
N GLY A 504 -5.62 -9.48 14.61
CA GLY A 504 -6.63 -8.96 15.53
C GLY A 504 -7.98 -8.65 14.86
N HIS A 505 -8.86 -8.00 15.60
CA HIS A 505 -10.22 -7.66 15.17
C HIS A 505 -10.29 -6.28 14.47
N TRP A 506 -10.84 -6.22 13.25
CA TRP A 506 -10.93 -5.02 12.40
C TRP A 506 -11.65 -3.84 13.05
N TYR A 507 -12.80 -4.06 13.71
CA TYR A 507 -13.53 -2.98 14.40
C TYR A 507 -12.66 -2.35 15.49
N HIS A 508 -12.00 -3.17 16.30
CA HIS A 508 -11.10 -2.73 17.37
C HIS A 508 -9.94 -1.90 16.82
N LEU A 509 -9.37 -2.28 15.67
CA LEU A 509 -8.35 -1.49 14.98
C LEU A 509 -8.91 -0.14 14.53
N PHE A 510 -9.96 -0.13 13.70
CA PHE A 510 -10.46 1.09 13.05
C PHE A 510 -11.02 2.11 14.05
N ASP A 511 -11.72 1.64 15.09
CA ASP A 511 -12.22 2.46 16.20
C ASP A 511 -11.06 3.08 17.01
N LYS A 512 -10.14 2.27 17.54
CA LYS A 512 -9.06 2.77 18.40
C LYS A 512 -8.07 3.66 17.65
N VAL A 513 -7.81 3.36 16.38
CA VAL A 513 -7.06 4.23 15.47
C VAL A 513 -7.76 5.59 15.28
N GLY A 514 -9.08 5.58 15.07
CA GLY A 514 -9.90 6.80 14.99
C GLY A 514 -9.88 7.62 16.29
N GLU A 515 -10.13 6.98 17.44
CA GLU A 515 -10.07 7.61 18.75
C GLU A 515 -8.70 8.23 19.05
N TRP A 516 -7.61 7.52 18.76
CA TRP A 516 -6.25 8.02 19.00
C TRP A 516 -5.91 9.22 18.10
N ALA A 517 -6.28 9.16 16.82
CA ALA A 517 -6.12 10.28 15.90
C ALA A 517 -6.95 11.51 16.33
N LYS A 518 -8.17 11.29 16.82
CA LYS A 518 -9.06 12.33 17.36
C LYS A 518 -8.46 13.03 18.59
N LYS A 519 -7.72 12.31 19.43
CA LYS A 519 -7.00 12.84 20.61
C LYS A 519 -5.75 13.68 20.24
N GLN A 520 -5.22 13.61 19.01
CA GLN A 520 -4.00 14.35 18.65
C GLN A 520 -4.23 15.87 18.46
N PRO A 521 -3.44 16.73 19.12
CA PRO A 521 -3.45 18.18 18.88
C PRO A 521 -2.70 18.53 17.58
N ARG A 522 -3.18 19.57 16.87
CA ARG A 522 -2.58 20.07 15.61
C ARG A 522 -1.18 20.69 15.82
N LYS A 523 -0.89 21.22 17.01
CA LYS A 523 0.43 21.78 17.34
C LYS A 523 1.52 20.70 17.34
N GLY A 524 2.53 20.89 16.51
CA GLY A 524 3.61 19.92 16.31
C GLY A 524 3.19 18.62 15.62
N LEU A 525 2.02 18.59 14.96
CA LEU A 525 1.42 17.34 14.45
C LEU A 525 2.18 16.80 13.23
N TRP A 526 2.47 17.63 12.24
CA TRP A 526 3.22 17.22 11.05
C TRP A 526 4.64 16.77 11.38
N GLU A 527 5.23 17.38 12.41
CA GLU A 527 6.57 17.11 12.92
C GLU A 527 6.64 15.74 13.61
N ARG A 528 5.59 15.36 14.35
CA ARG A 528 5.42 13.99 14.87
C ARG A 528 5.12 13.01 13.74
N ASN A 529 4.23 13.38 12.83
CA ASN A 529 3.81 12.51 11.73
C ASN A 529 4.97 12.15 10.79
N ALA A 530 5.99 13.01 10.66
CA ALA A 530 7.15 12.78 9.80
C ALA A 530 8.21 11.84 10.40
N ARG A 531 7.96 11.22 11.57
CA ARG A 531 8.94 10.45 12.36
C ARG A 531 8.41 9.08 12.77
N PHE A 532 9.27 8.06 12.75
CA PHE A 532 8.98 6.79 13.39
C PHE A 532 9.19 6.90 14.91
N TYR A 533 8.26 6.35 15.68
CA TYR A 533 8.37 6.20 17.13
C TYR A 533 8.92 4.81 17.46
N VAL A 534 10.01 4.77 18.22
CA VAL A 534 10.74 3.57 18.62
C VAL A 534 10.72 3.50 20.16
N PRO A 535 9.78 2.76 20.78
CA PRO A 535 9.52 2.86 22.23
C PRO A 535 10.76 2.63 23.10
N SER A 536 11.57 1.63 22.74
CA SER A 536 12.82 1.26 23.43
C SER A 536 13.96 2.29 23.33
N VAL A 537 13.80 3.32 22.49
CA VAL A 537 14.80 4.38 22.23
C VAL A 537 14.31 5.75 22.67
N HIS A 538 13.02 6.03 22.46
CA HIS A 538 12.39 7.33 22.71
C HIS A 538 11.72 7.46 24.09
N GLY A 539 11.45 6.35 24.78
CA GLY A 539 10.71 6.38 26.05
C GLY A 539 9.20 6.39 25.81
N SER A 540 8.45 7.18 26.58
CA SER A 540 7.00 7.31 26.39
C SER A 540 6.64 8.15 25.17
N TRP A 541 5.35 8.12 24.78
CA TRP A 541 4.82 9.02 23.74
C TRP A 541 4.98 10.50 24.09
N GLU A 542 4.98 10.85 25.38
CA GLU A 542 5.19 12.22 25.84
C GLU A 542 6.67 12.64 25.76
N ASP A 543 7.58 11.74 26.10
CA ASP A 543 9.03 11.95 25.91
C ASP A 543 9.35 12.12 24.41
N PHE A 544 8.75 11.27 23.55
CA PHE A 544 8.82 11.41 22.10
C PHE A 544 8.25 12.76 21.63
N ARG A 545 7.04 13.15 22.08
CA ARG A 545 6.42 14.43 21.71
C ARG A 545 7.29 15.64 22.10
N GLN A 546 7.88 15.62 23.29
CA GLN A 546 8.77 16.66 23.78
C GLN A 546 10.14 16.65 23.07
N MET A 547 10.67 15.47 22.74
CA MET A 547 11.88 15.31 21.93
C MET A 547 11.69 15.90 20.52
N VAL A 548 10.60 15.55 19.84
CA VAL A 548 10.26 16.06 18.50
C VAL A 548 10.12 17.58 18.50
N ARG A 549 9.53 18.15 19.56
CA ARG A 549 9.45 19.61 19.73
C ARG A 549 10.85 20.24 19.78
N VAL A 550 11.74 19.76 20.64
CA VAL A 550 13.10 20.30 20.78
C VAL A 550 13.91 20.14 19.49
N GLN A 551 13.84 18.98 18.84
CA GLN A 551 14.50 18.75 17.54
C GLN A 551 13.98 19.68 16.44
N THR A 552 12.69 20.05 16.46
CA THR A 552 12.11 20.98 15.48
C THR A 552 12.50 22.42 15.79
N GLU A 553 12.39 22.87 17.05
CA GLU A 553 12.70 24.25 17.46
C GLU A 553 14.18 24.60 17.33
N SER A 554 15.06 23.71 17.82
CA SER A 554 16.51 23.96 17.85
C SER A 554 17.24 23.41 16.62
N GLY A 555 16.71 22.35 15.99
CA GLY A 555 17.48 21.53 15.05
C GLY A 555 18.43 20.57 15.77
N THR A 556 19.12 19.72 15.00
CA THR A 556 20.04 18.70 15.54
C THR A 556 21.46 18.83 14.96
N ASN A 557 22.42 18.19 15.63
CA ASN A 557 23.81 18.07 15.13
C ASN A 557 23.99 16.93 14.10
N SER A 558 22.91 16.45 13.46
CA SER A 558 23.02 15.36 12.49
C SER A 558 23.76 15.82 11.23
N ALA A 559 24.69 14.98 10.74
CA ALA A 559 25.35 15.19 9.46
C ALA A 559 24.36 15.24 8.28
N ASN A 560 23.17 14.67 8.43
CA ASN A 560 22.08 14.73 7.45
C ASN A 560 21.66 16.18 7.13
N ASN A 561 21.77 17.07 8.11
CA ASN A 561 21.42 18.49 7.98
C ASN A 561 22.40 19.27 7.07
N MET A 562 23.61 18.75 6.85
CA MET A 562 24.56 19.35 5.88
C MET A 562 24.10 19.21 4.42
N TRP A 563 23.20 18.26 4.14
CA TRP A 563 22.76 17.90 2.80
C TRP A 563 21.26 18.15 2.55
N SER A 564 20.55 18.74 3.52
CA SER A 564 19.21 19.29 3.28
C SER A 564 19.30 20.52 2.37
N ALA A 565 18.29 20.76 1.54
CA ALA A 565 18.28 21.85 0.57
C ALA A 565 18.53 23.22 1.23
N ALA A 566 19.58 23.92 0.78
CA ALA A 566 19.88 25.27 1.22
C ALA A 566 18.92 26.25 0.54
N ASN A 567 18.22 27.08 1.31
CA ASN A 567 17.33 28.13 0.79
C ASN A 567 18.07 28.99 -0.25
N ALA A 568 17.45 29.17 -1.43
CA ALA A 568 17.98 30.05 -2.47
C ALA A 568 18.17 31.48 -1.92
N GLY A 569 19.43 31.92 -1.86
CA GLY A 569 19.84 33.23 -1.31
C GLY A 569 20.94 33.17 -0.23
N GLY A 570 21.17 32.02 0.40
CA GLY A 570 22.18 31.88 1.47
C GLY A 570 23.63 31.75 0.99
N ASN A 571 24.29 32.85 0.61
CA ASN A 571 25.66 32.83 0.07
C ASN A 571 26.77 32.82 1.15
N THR A 572 26.87 31.75 1.94
CA THR A 572 27.99 31.53 2.90
C THR A 572 28.38 30.06 3.03
N ARG A 573 29.69 29.79 3.14
CA ARG A 573 30.22 28.43 3.36
C ARG A 573 30.11 28.02 4.84
N SER A 574 29.21 27.08 5.11
CA SER A 574 29.35 26.00 6.09
C SER A 574 29.97 26.34 7.46
N THR A 575 29.13 26.83 8.38
CA THR A 575 29.24 26.50 9.81
C THR A 575 28.08 25.59 10.19
N MET A 576 28.32 24.64 11.10
CA MET A 576 27.40 23.56 11.49
C MET A 576 26.29 24.07 12.42
N HIS A 577 25.45 24.97 11.92
CA HIS A 577 24.38 25.57 12.71
C HIS A 577 23.23 24.58 12.93
N GLN A 578 22.96 24.32 14.21
CA GLN A 578 21.65 23.91 14.69
C GLN A 578 20.62 24.93 14.18
N LYS A 579 19.85 24.52 13.17
CA LYS A 579 18.76 25.30 12.60
C LYS A 579 17.50 24.46 12.68
N GLY A 580 16.55 24.93 13.47
CA GLY A 580 15.21 24.38 13.53
C GLY A 580 14.47 24.44 12.20
N ASP A 581 13.43 23.64 12.09
CA ASP A 581 12.55 23.61 10.93
C ASP A 581 11.38 24.57 11.10
N LYS A 582 10.79 25.00 9.98
CA LYS A 582 9.54 25.77 10.00
C LYS A 582 8.41 24.83 10.45
N SER A 583 8.01 24.91 11.71
CA SER A 583 6.85 24.19 12.23
C SER A 583 5.58 24.58 11.44
N ILE A 584 4.80 23.59 11.02
CA ILE A 584 3.60 23.79 10.20
C ILE A 584 2.43 24.24 11.09
N TRP A 585 1.79 25.37 10.74
CA TRP A 585 0.71 25.96 11.53
C TRP A 585 -0.41 26.49 10.61
N GLY A 586 -1.28 25.58 10.18
CA GLY A 586 -2.35 25.87 9.22
C GLY A 586 -2.00 25.43 7.79
N PRO A 587 -2.60 26.04 6.77
CA PRO A 587 -2.37 25.68 5.37
C PRO A 587 -0.99 26.14 4.86
N GLU A 588 -0.23 25.24 4.25
CA GLU A 588 1.02 25.57 3.52
C GLU A 588 0.72 25.57 2.01
N ARG A 589 0.43 26.75 1.45
CA ARG A 589 -0.03 26.92 0.06
C ARG A 589 1.10 26.72 -0.97
N PRO A 590 0.78 26.33 -2.23
CA PRO A 590 1.67 26.52 -3.38
C PRO A 590 1.87 28.02 -3.69
N ASP A 591 2.95 28.37 -4.40
CA ASP A 591 3.27 29.74 -4.79
C ASP A 591 2.55 30.16 -6.08
N GLU A 592 1.26 30.44 -5.94
CA GLU A 592 0.31 30.67 -7.03
C GLU A 592 -0.57 31.90 -6.76
N ARG A 593 -0.96 32.59 -7.84
CA ARG A 593 -1.76 33.83 -7.75
C ARG A 593 -3.25 33.61 -7.54
N ASP A 594 -3.73 32.43 -7.88
CA ASP A 594 -5.13 32.02 -7.83
C ASP A 594 -5.22 30.78 -6.92
N ILE A 595 -5.02 31.01 -5.63
CA ILE A 595 -5.06 29.97 -4.58
C ILE A 595 -6.46 29.37 -4.50
N PHE A 596 -6.56 28.05 -4.42
CA PHE A 596 -7.84 27.39 -4.21
C PHE A 596 -8.22 27.40 -2.72
N GLU A 597 -9.29 28.10 -2.38
CA GLU A 597 -9.83 28.16 -1.02
C GLU A 597 -11.12 27.33 -0.92
N VAL A 598 -11.25 26.57 0.17
CA VAL A 598 -12.44 25.75 0.45
C VAL A 598 -13.00 26.00 1.85
N GLU A 599 -14.29 25.67 2.04
CA GLU A 599 -14.93 25.76 3.34
C GLU A 599 -14.38 24.67 4.30
N GLY A 600 -14.17 25.02 5.57
CA GLY A 600 -13.63 24.10 6.57
C GLY A 600 -12.12 23.85 6.49
N GLU A 601 -11.37 24.78 5.87
CA GLU A 601 -9.90 24.86 5.95
C GLU A 601 -9.39 25.01 7.39
N GLY A 602 -8.23 24.40 7.65
CA GLY A 602 -7.62 24.44 8.98
C GLY A 602 -6.87 25.74 9.25
N ILE A 603 -7.56 26.88 9.18
CA ILE A 603 -7.01 28.18 9.57
C ILE A 603 -6.86 28.20 11.11
N PRO A 604 -5.66 28.47 11.67
CA PRO A 604 -5.47 28.45 13.11
C PRO A 604 -6.22 29.60 13.83
N PRO A 605 -6.92 29.34 14.94
CA PRO A 605 -7.64 30.39 15.69
C PRO A 605 -6.71 31.32 16.49
N THR A 606 -5.45 30.92 16.70
CA THR A 606 -4.43 31.65 17.49
C THR A 606 -3.03 31.41 16.90
N SER A 607 -2.03 32.17 17.38
CA SER A 607 -0.62 31.90 17.05
C SER A 607 -0.10 30.68 17.81
N MET A 608 0.83 29.91 17.21
CA MET A 608 1.34 28.65 17.76
C MET A 608 1.83 28.78 19.21
N ASP A 609 2.46 29.89 19.59
CA ASP A 609 2.98 30.11 20.95
C ASP A 609 1.87 30.18 22.02
N LYS A 610 0.67 30.64 21.62
CA LYS A 610 -0.48 30.83 22.54
C LYS A 610 -1.25 29.53 22.74
N ASP A 611 -1.36 28.68 21.72
CA ASP A 611 -2.05 27.39 21.84
C ASP A 611 -1.35 26.46 22.84
N GLN A 612 -2.10 25.96 23.81
CA GLN A 612 -1.65 25.01 24.82
C GLN A 612 -1.99 23.57 24.40
N TYR A 613 -1.74 23.22 23.13
CA TYR A 613 -2.11 21.94 22.52
C TYR A 613 -3.62 21.67 22.58
N GLN A 614 -4.45 22.71 22.39
CA GLN A 614 -5.92 22.60 22.45
C GLN A 614 -6.52 22.49 21.05
N TRP A 615 -5.97 23.20 20.06
CA TRP A 615 -6.52 23.20 18.70
C TRP A 615 -6.43 21.82 18.03
N GLY A 616 -7.59 21.32 17.60
CA GLY A 616 -7.76 20.02 16.94
C GLY A 616 -7.85 18.80 17.88
N VAL A 617 -7.83 18.99 19.21
CA VAL A 617 -8.18 17.90 20.14
C VAL A 617 -9.69 17.70 20.14
N GLY A 618 -10.14 16.45 19.95
CA GLY A 618 -11.56 16.13 19.80
C GLY A 618 -12.10 16.31 18.37
N GLU A 619 -11.32 16.91 17.47
CA GLU A 619 -11.58 16.95 16.03
C GLU A 619 -11.17 15.63 15.39
N ASP A 620 -12.03 15.03 14.55
CA ASP A 620 -11.67 13.86 13.77
C ASP A 620 -10.56 14.18 12.74
N ALA A 621 -9.71 13.20 12.43
CA ALA A 621 -8.67 13.36 11.42
C ALA A 621 -9.23 13.26 9.99
N ASP A 622 -8.90 14.23 9.16
CA ASP A 622 -9.22 14.27 7.73
C ASP A 622 -8.45 13.22 6.91
N LEU A 623 -7.23 12.89 7.35
CA LEU A 623 -6.40 11.83 6.80
C LEU A 623 -5.75 11.02 7.95
N VAL A 624 -5.82 9.70 7.85
CA VAL A 624 -5.16 8.76 8.78
C VAL A 624 -4.36 7.75 7.95
N VAL A 625 -3.06 7.63 8.22
CA VAL A 625 -2.13 6.73 7.50
C VAL A 625 -1.27 5.91 8.47
N PHE A 626 -0.81 4.75 7.99
CA PHE A 626 0.01 3.79 8.76
C PHE A 626 1.52 3.89 8.48
N ASN A 627 1.96 4.84 7.66
CA ASN A 627 3.37 5.21 7.49
C ASN A 627 3.57 6.72 7.72
N PRO A 628 4.77 7.17 8.12
CA PRO A 628 5.05 8.57 8.35
C PRO A 628 4.70 9.47 7.17
N LEU A 629 4.13 10.65 7.46
CA LEU A 629 3.90 11.72 6.51
C LEU A 629 5.23 12.47 6.30
N TYR A 630 6.13 11.86 5.53
CA TYR A 630 7.50 12.35 5.35
C TYR A 630 7.58 13.47 4.31
N ASP A 631 8.65 14.25 4.38
CA ASP A 631 9.00 15.22 3.36
C ASP A 631 9.77 14.53 2.22
N PRO A 632 9.24 14.48 0.98
CA PRO A 632 9.91 13.81 -0.12
C PRO A 632 11.08 14.63 -0.71
N GLU A 633 11.23 15.91 -0.35
CA GLU A 633 12.32 16.75 -0.85
C GLU A 633 13.70 16.27 -0.34
N GLY A 634 14.71 16.33 -1.21
CA GLY A 634 16.08 15.90 -0.90
C GLY A 634 16.27 14.38 -0.71
N THR A 635 15.18 13.59 -0.62
CA THR A 635 15.23 12.12 -0.55
C THR A 635 15.70 11.50 -1.87
N THR A 636 16.08 10.22 -1.86
CA THR A 636 16.37 9.48 -3.10
C THR A 636 15.14 8.82 -3.72
N TRP A 637 13.95 8.99 -3.11
CA TRP A 637 12.69 8.44 -3.61
C TRP A 637 12.39 8.92 -5.04
N LEU A 638 12.10 7.95 -5.92
CA LEU A 638 12.10 8.17 -7.38
C LEU A 638 10.83 8.86 -7.93
N LEU A 639 9.80 9.01 -7.08
CA LEU A 639 8.49 9.58 -7.45
C LEU A 639 8.26 10.98 -6.85
N ARG A 640 9.18 11.48 -6.02
CA ARG A 640 9.07 12.79 -5.31
C ARG A 640 8.76 13.98 -6.22
N ASP A 641 9.18 13.90 -7.48
CA ASP A 641 9.10 14.95 -8.49
C ASP A 641 7.88 14.79 -9.42
N ASP A 642 7.03 13.75 -9.21
CA ASP A 642 5.79 13.52 -9.97
C ASP A 642 4.66 14.45 -9.49
N VAL A 643 4.78 15.71 -9.92
CA VAL A 643 3.83 16.81 -9.69
C VAL A 643 3.25 17.23 -11.04
N THR A 644 1.96 17.61 -11.07
CA THR A 644 1.18 17.90 -12.28
C THR A 644 0.35 19.18 -12.08
N GLY A 645 0.38 20.09 -13.06
CA GLY A 645 -0.47 21.29 -13.13
C GLY A 645 0.01 22.52 -12.34
N TYR A 646 0.70 22.31 -11.21
CA TYR A 646 1.20 23.38 -10.33
C TYR A 646 2.22 24.30 -10.99
N ASN A 647 2.28 25.55 -10.54
CA ASN A 647 3.38 26.48 -10.82
C ASN A 647 4.71 25.96 -10.23
N ARG A 648 5.81 26.14 -10.97
CA ARG A 648 7.15 25.68 -10.59
C ARG A 648 8.25 26.75 -10.71
N GLU A 649 7.91 27.99 -11.05
CA GLU A 649 8.87 29.09 -11.28
C GLU A 649 9.81 29.32 -10.07
N ASN A 650 9.25 29.29 -8.85
CA ASN A 650 9.99 29.53 -7.60
C ASN A 650 10.37 28.23 -6.85
N GLY A 651 10.28 27.08 -7.52
CA GLY A 651 10.51 25.75 -6.94
C GLY A 651 9.26 24.88 -6.94
N MET A 652 9.36 23.68 -6.37
CA MET A 652 8.23 22.75 -6.25
C MET A 652 7.27 23.17 -5.12
N PRO A 653 5.97 22.81 -5.18
CA PRO A 653 5.04 23.07 -4.08
C PRO A 653 5.42 22.32 -2.79
N PRO A 654 4.96 22.78 -1.61
CA PRO A 654 5.06 22.03 -0.36
C PRO A 654 4.41 20.65 -0.51
N ARG A 655 5.08 19.58 -0.06
CA ARG A 655 4.65 18.19 -0.30
C ARG A 655 4.81 17.32 0.94
N ARG A 656 3.90 16.36 1.14
CA ARG A 656 4.01 15.30 2.15
C ARG A 656 3.59 13.97 1.51
N THR A 657 4.23 12.89 1.91
CA THR A 657 4.06 11.57 1.31
C THR A 657 3.85 10.52 2.39
N ALA A 658 3.00 9.52 2.12
CA ALA A 658 2.98 8.26 2.84
C ALA A 658 2.91 7.12 1.81
N ILE A 659 3.97 6.30 1.76
CA ILE A 659 4.00 5.08 0.94
C ILE A 659 3.03 4.06 1.54
N ILE A 660 2.37 3.24 0.70
CA ILE A 660 1.13 2.50 1.01
C ILE A 660 -0.09 3.43 1.02
N THR A 661 -1.15 3.08 0.30
CA THR A 661 -2.36 3.90 0.15
C THR A 661 -3.46 3.56 1.18
N ALA A 662 -3.34 2.44 1.90
CA ALA A 662 -4.21 2.06 3.01
C ALA A 662 -4.37 3.21 4.03
N SER A 663 -5.56 3.81 4.08
CA SER A 663 -5.80 5.06 4.81
C SER A 663 -7.28 5.35 5.09
N ARG A 664 -7.57 6.13 6.15
CA ARG A 664 -8.90 6.76 6.36
C ARG A 664 -8.86 8.18 5.82
N ILE A 665 -9.83 8.55 4.99
CA ILE A 665 -9.91 9.86 4.35
C ILE A 665 -11.33 10.44 4.58
N SER A 666 -11.45 11.71 4.98
CA SER A 666 -12.75 12.36 5.12
C SER A 666 -13.37 12.69 3.76
N ARG A 667 -14.71 12.74 3.70
CA ARG A 667 -15.45 13.24 2.53
C ARG A 667 -15.02 14.66 2.14
N LYS A 668 -14.67 15.50 3.12
CA LYS A 668 -14.13 16.86 2.90
C LYS A 668 -12.82 16.81 2.11
N LEU A 669 -11.87 15.95 2.50
CA LEU A 669 -10.59 15.82 1.79
C LEU A 669 -10.78 15.21 0.39
N LEU A 670 -11.51 14.11 0.23
CA LEU A 670 -11.76 13.52 -1.10
C LEU A 670 -12.50 14.46 -2.06
N THR A 671 -13.49 15.23 -1.58
CA THR A 671 -14.19 16.21 -2.43
C THR A 671 -13.36 17.47 -2.70
N THR A 672 -12.37 17.79 -1.86
CA THR A 672 -11.38 18.84 -2.13
C THR A 672 -10.40 18.38 -3.21
N MET A 673 -9.82 17.18 -3.07
CA MET A 673 -8.96 16.54 -4.08
C MET A 673 -9.67 16.43 -5.45
N HIS A 674 -10.96 16.05 -5.47
CA HIS A 674 -11.79 16.03 -6.68
C HIS A 674 -11.88 17.41 -7.35
N ARG A 675 -12.05 18.48 -6.57
CA ARG A 675 -12.14 19.86 -7.08
C ARG A 675 -10.79 20.40 -7.54
N GLU A 676 -9.70 20.07 -6.85
CA GLU A 676 -8.33 20.39 -7.29
C GLU A 676 -8.01 19.76 -8.66
N CYS A 677 -8.25 18.45 -8.82
CA CYS A 677 -8.02 17.76 -10.09
C CYS A 677 -8.90 18.27 -11.25
N SER A 678 -10.16 18.68 -10.97
CA SER A 678 -11.12 19.07 -12.02
C SER A 678 -11.13 20.58 -12.35
N LEU A 679 -10.83 21.45 -11.39
CA LEU A 679 -10.91 22.91 -11.57
C LEU A 679 -9.52 23.54 -11.75
N LYS A 680 -8.55 23.13 -10.92
CA LYS A 680 -7.17 23.66 -10.95
C LYS A 680 -6.21 22.81 -11.79
N ARG A 681 -6.61 21.57 -12.11
CA ARG A 681 -5.81 20.57 -12.85
C ARG A 681 -4.58 20.11 -12.05
N HIS A 682 -4.66 20.23 -10.72
CA HIS A 682 -3.62 19.80 -9.83
C HIS A 682 -3.67 18.29 -9.59
N SER A 683 -2.51 17.65 -9.62
CA SER A 683 -2.35 16.26 -9.20
C SER A 683 -0.90 15.98 -8.82
N MET A 684 -0.67 14.89 -8.12
CA MET A 684 0.64 14.34 -7.77
C MET A 684 0.54 12.82 -7.74
N PHE A 685 1.68 12.12 -7.64
CA PHE A 685 1.67 10.67 -7.44
C PHE A 685 0.78 10.25 -6.26
N SER A 686 0.10 9.12 -6.40
CA SER A 686 -0.91 8.59 -5.48
C SER A 686 -0.52 8.68 -3.99
N GLU A 687 0.66 8.17 -3.62
CA GLU A 687 1.19 8.18 -2.24
C GLU A 687 1.54 9.59 -1.70
N MET A 688 1.56 10.62 -2.55
CA MET A 688 1.73 12.04 -2.18
C MET A 688 0.39 12.78 -2.06
N TRP A 689 -0.61 12.39 -2.85
CA TRP A 689 -1.72 13.27 -3.22
C TRP A 689 -2.67 13.63 -2.06
N PRO A 690 -3.23 12.68 -1.26
CA PRO A 690 -4.09 13.04 -0.12
C PRO A 690 -3.33 13.80 0.97
N ALA A 691 -2.09 13.39 1.24
CA ALA A 691 -1.22 13.99 2.24
C ALA A 691 -0.83 15.44 1.89
N THR A 692 -0.54 15.71 0.62
CA THR A 692 -0.20 17.04 0.15
C THR A 692 -1.43 17.94 0.03
N THR A 693 -2.58 17.43 -0.44
CA THR A 693 -3.84 18.20 -0.42
C THR A 693 -4.23 18.56 1.03
N ALA A 694 -4.08 17.63 1.98
CA ALA A 694 -4.33 17.92 3.39
C ALA A 694 -3.40 19.02 3.94
N LEU A 695 -2.13 19.06 3.50
CA LEU A 695 -1.18 20.13 3.83
C LEU A 695 -1.59 21.49 3.23
N HIS A 696 -1.98 21.51 1.94
CA HIS A 696 -2.35 22.74 1.21
C HIS A 696 -3.62 23.43 1.73
N HIS A 697 -4.52 22.70 2.38
CA HIS A 697 -5.75 23.21 3.02
C HIS A 697 -5.69 23.20 4.56
N GLY A 698 -4.55 22.83 5.14
CA GLY A 698 -4.36 22.76 6.60
C GLY A 698 -5.25 21.72 7.30
N PHE A 699 -5.76 20.72 6.59
CA PHE A 699 -6.62 19.67 7.14
C PHE A 699 -5.87 18.77 8.14
N LYS A 700 -6.62 18.07 9.02
CA LYS A 700 -6.00 17.28 10.11
C LYS A 700 -5.50 15.92 9.60
N ALA A 701 -4.26 15.87 9.13
CA ALA A 701 -3.57 14.62 8.78
C ALA A 701 -2.85 14.00 10.00
N VAL A 702 -2.88 12.67 10.14
CA VAL A 702 -2.29 11.92 11.25
C VAL A 702 -1.58 10.66 10.72
N PHE A 703 -0.31 10.47 11.08
CA PHE A 703 0.34 9.16 11.02
C PHE A 703 0.12 8.44 12.36
N VAL A 704 -0.20 7.16 12.29
CA VAL A 704 -0.56 6.31 13.43
C VAL A 704 0.56 5.30 13.72
N PRO A 705 1.29 5.44 14.84
CA PRO A 705 2.35 4.51 15.23
C PRO A 705 1.78 3.20 15.80
N HIS A 706 1.14 2.43 14.92
CA HIS A 706 0.72 1.05 15.18
C HIS A 706 1.92 0.12 15.36
N ALA A 707 1.71 -1.04 15.99
CA ALA A 707 2.79 -2.00 16.26
C ALA A 707 3.34 -2.61 14.96
N VAL A 708 4.61 -2.36 14.65
CA VAL A 708 5.36 -3.01 13.56
C VAL A 708 6.49 -3.85 14.16
N TYR A 709 6.54 -5.10 13.77
CA TYR A 709 7.51 -6.09 14.24
C TYR A 709 8.60 -6.34 13.18
N ILE A 710 9.70 -6.96 13.59
CA ILE A 710 10.89 -7.20 12.74
C ILE A 710 11.40 -8.63 12.83
N ASP A 711 11.93 -9.17 11.73
CA ASP A 711 12.42 -10.56 11.64
C ASP A 711 13.77 -10.81 12.33
N ARG A 712 14.54 -9.76 12.62
CA ARG A 712 15.91 -9.83 13.15
C ARG A 712 16.13 -8.98 14.40
N ARG A 713 17.13 -9.35 15.18
CA ARG A 713 17.60 -8.66 16.39
C ARG A 713 18.41 -7.40 16.07
N TRP A 714 17.77 -6.36 15.54
CA TRP A 714 18.41 -5.08 15.26
C TRP A 714 18.79 -4.33 16.55
N PRO A 715 20.04 -3.84 16.73
CA PRO A 715 20.36 -2.95 17.84
C PRO A 715 19.45 -1.71 17.82
N THR A 716 18.70 -1.45 18.89
CA THR A 716 17.56 -0.51 18.88
C THR A 716 17.95 0.91 18.45
N ARG A 717 19.07 1.42 18.97
CA ARG A 717 19.64 2.73 18.59
C ARG A 717 20.09 2.77 17.12
N TYR A 718 20.55 1.66 16.56
CA TYR A 718 20.88 1.56 15.14
C TYR A 718 19.61 1.61 14.28
N LEU A 719 18.60 0.82 14.61
CA LEU A 719 17.28 0.84 13.96
C LEU A 719 16.68 2.26 13.94
N GLU A 720 16.65 2.94 15.08
CA GLU A 720 16.12 4.31 15.15
C GLU A 720 16.91 5.29 14.27
N SER A 721 18.25 5.22 14.30
CA SER A 721 19.12 6.05 13.45
C SER A 721 19.02 5.75 11.94
N VAL A 722 18.46 4.61 11.56
CA VAL A 722 18.18 4.22 10.15
C VAL A 722 16.78 4.68 9.72
N PHE A 723 15.75 4.44 10.52
CA PHE A 723 14.37 4.82 10.19
C PHE A 723 14.12 6.33 10.31
N ASN A 724 14.76 7.01 11.26
CA ASN A 724 14.76 8.47 11.42
C ASN A 724 16.03 9.13 10.81
N ALA A 725 16.59 8.54 9.75
CA ALA A 725 17.80 9.01 9.07
C ALA A 725 17.62 10.28 8.20
N GLY A 726 16.52 11.02 8.35
CA GLY A 726 16.22 12.24 7.62
C GLY A 726 16.81 13.51 8.24
N ARG A 727 16.27 14.66 7.82
CA ARG A 727 16.61 16.00 8.34
C ARG A 727 16.07 16.17 9.76
N ASN A 728 16.89 16.70 10.67
CA ASN A 728 16.55 16.92 12.09
C ASN A 728 15.90 15.71 12.80
N GLY A 729 16.21 14.48 12.39
CA GLY A 729 15.61 13.27 12.95
C GLY A 729 14.21 12.93 12.42
N ALA A 730 13.77 13.55 11.32
CA ALA A 730 12.64 13.09 10.51
C ALA A 730 12.97 11.77 9.78
N SER A 731 11.98 11.13 9.17
CA SER A 731 12.19 10.01 8.23
C SER A 731 12.55 10.48 6.80
N GLY A 732 12.19 11.72 6.43
CA GLY A 732 12.39 12.35 5.11
C GLY A 732 13.27 13.62 5.12
N GLY A 733 13.19 14.43 4.07
CA GLY A 733 13.82 15.76 4.00
C GLY A 733 15.33 15.78 3.78
N ALA A 734 15.97 14.62 3.53
CA ALA A 734 17.40 14.49 3.31
C ALA A 734 17.75 13.21 2.50
N ARG A 735 18.91 13.22 1.83
CA ARG A 735 19.39 12.09 1.00
C ARG A 735 19.55 10.78 1.77
N THR A 736 19.75 10.87 3.08
CA THR A 736 19.90 9.73 4.01
C THR A 736 18.57 9.11 4.45
N SER A 737 17.43 9.68 4.05
CA SER A 737 16.07 9.16 4.31
C SER A 737 15.95 7.66 4.06
N ILE A 738 15.10 7.01 4.84
CA ILE A 738 14.73 5.59 4.67
C ILE A 738 13.98 5.34 3.35
N PHE A 739 13.38 6.38 2.75
CA PHE A 739 12.61 6.32 1.51
C PHE A 739 13.47 6.65 0.27
N GLY A 740 13.32 5.86 -0.79
CA GLY A 740 14.25 5.74 -1.92
C GLY A 740 15.21 4.56 -1.78
N ASP A 741 16.50 4.79 -2.03
CA ASP A 741 17.56 3.77 -2.09
C ASP A 741 17.64 2.86 -0.83
N ARG A 742 17.11 3.35 0.30
CA ARG A 742 17.16 2.71 1.63
C ARG A 742 15.92 1.89 1.99
N GLU A 743 14.92 1.79 1.11
CA GLU A 743 13.68 1.04 1.38
C GLU A 743 13.91 -0.46 1.61
N HIS A 744 15.06 -0.99 1.18
CA HIS A 744 15.51 -2.36 1.47
C HIS A 744 15.53 -2.71 2.97
N ASN A 745 15.63 -1.73 3.87
CA ASN A 745 15.58 -1.92 5.32
C ASN A 745 14.19 -2.35 5.84
N PHE A 746 13.12 -2.08 5.08
CA PHE A 746 11.76 -2.51 5.44
C PHE A 746 11.49 -4.00 5.17
N ARG A 747 12.37 -4.70 4.44
CA ARG A 747 12.16 -6.12 4.06
C ARG A 747 11.89 -7.04 5.24
N GLY A 748 12.58 -6.81 6.35
CA GLY A 748 12.38 -7.58 7.59
C GLY A 748 11.19 -7.13 8.45
N THR A 749 10.38 -6.16 8.04
CA THR A 749 9.27 -5.62 8.85
C THR A 749 7.93 -6.31 8.58
N THR A 750 6.92 -6.11 9.43
CA THR A 750 5.54 -6.57 9.16
C THR A 750 4.71 -5.61 8.29
N TRP A 751 5.16 -4.38 8.05
CA TRP A 751 4.36 -3.36 7.37
C TRP A 751 5.20 -2.49 6.40
N PHE A 752 5.35 -2.95 5.17
CA PHE A 752 5.82 -2.13 4.04
C PHE A 752 5.54 -2.84 2.71
N TYR A 753 5.35 -2.12 1.59
CA TYR A 753 5.00 -2.76 0.30
C TYR A 753 6.00 -3.81 -0.22
N SER A 754 7.24 -3.78 0.26
CA SER A 754 8.30 -4.76 -0.05
C SER A 754 8.79 -5.55 1.19
N ALA A 755 7.94 -5.68 2.22
CA ALA A 755 8.18 -6.54 3.37
C ALA A 755 8.09 -8.03 2.98
N GLY A 756 9.17 -8.78 3.25
CA GLY A 756 9.22 -10.24 3.09
C GLY A 756 8.86 -11.00 4.38
N PHE A 757 8.94 -10.36 5.55
CA PHE A 757 8.57 -11.00 6.81
C PHE A 757 7.04 -11.18 6.96
N SER A 758 6.25 -10.15 6.64
CA SER A 758 4.79 -10.19 6.64
C SER A 758 4.16 -11.42 5.95
N PRO A 759 4.47 -11.73 4.68
CA PRO A 759 3.88 -12.88 3.98
C PRO A 759 4.42 -14.23 4.49
N ASN A 760 5.53 -14.25 5.24
CA ASN A 760 6.07 -15.46 5.85
C ASN A 760 5.37 -15.76 7.18
N ILE A 761 5.27 -14.79 8.09
CA ILE A 761 4.63 -14.99 9.40
C ILE A 761 3.14 -15.30 9.28
N TRP A 762 2.41 -14.70 8.33
CA TRP A 762 1.00 -15.02 8.10
C TRP A 762 0.79 -16.48 7.66
N ARG A 763 1.60 -16.97 6.72
CA ARG A 763 1.52 -18.37 6.25
C ARG A 763 1.91 -19.36 7.34
N ARG A 764 2.95 -19.08 8.15
CA ARG A 764 3.32 -19.90 9.30
C ARG A 764 2.19 -19.96 10.35
N TRP A 765 1.54 -18.83 10.65
CA TRP A 765 0.37 -18.76 11.57
C TRP A 765 -0.87 -19.51 11.05
N LEU A 766 -1.10 -19.52 9.74
CA LEU A 766 -2.11 -20.36 9.09
C LEU A 766 -1.79 -21.88 9.15
N GLY A 767 -0.64 -22.28 9.70
CA GLY A 767 -0.21 -23.68 9.77
C GLY A 767 0.45 -24.20 8.50
N LEU A 768 0.89 -23.31 7.60
CA LEU A 768 1.61 -23.66 6.37
C LEU A 768 3.13 -23.69 6.60
N ARG A 769 3.86 -24.30 5.67
CA ARG A 769 5.33 -24.33 5.66
C ARG A 769 5.93 -23.21 4.84
N VAL A 770 6.98 -22.59 5.36
CA VAL A 770 7.75 -21.55 4.66
C VAL A 770 9.23 -21.75 4.99
N ASP A 771 10.09 -21.90 3.98
CA ASP A 771 11.54 -22.13 4.11
C ASP A 771 11.94 -23.39 4.91
N ASN A 772 11.04 -24.38 4.95
CA ASN A 772 11.03 -25.64 5.73
C ASN A 772 10.54 -25.52 7.18
N ASP A 773 10.49 -24.32 7.74
CA ASP A 773 9.90 -24.09 9.06
C ASP A 773 8.36 -24.12 9.00
N GLY A 774 7.73 -24.37 10.15
CA GLY A 774 6.29 -24.43 10.33
C GLY A 774 5.63 -25.73 9.84
N GLY A 775 4.31 -25.64 9.63
CA GLY A 775 3.48 -26.79 9.28
C GLY A 775 3.05 -27.66 10.46
N GLU A 776 2.04 -28.50 10.21
CA GLU A 776 1.47 -29.48 11.16
C GLU A 776 2.49 -30.22 12.02
N GLN A 777 3.62 -30.66 11.47
CA GLN A 777 4.63 -31.41 12.23
C GLN A 777 5.31 -30.57 13.32
N GLN A 778 5.46 -29.25 13.12
CA GLN A 778 5.99 -28.35 14.15
C GLN A 778 4.93 -28.06 15.22
N GLU A 779 3.65 -27.89 14.83
CA GLU A 779 2.56 -27.70 15.79
C GLU A 779 2.34 -28.92 16.70
N LEU A 780 2.48 -30.14 16.14
CA LEU A 780 2.25 -31.40 16.85
C LEU A 780 3.49 -31.94 17.59
N ALA A 781 4.63 -31.24 17.52
CA ALA A 781 5.87 -31.60 18.22
C ALA A 781 6.44 -30.47 19.11
N GLY A 782 6.05 -29.22 18.86
CA GLY A 782 6.46 -28.03 19.62
C GLY A 782 5.38 -27.53 20.57
N GLU A 783 5.11 -26.22 20.55
CA GLU A 783 4.27 -25.51 21.52
C GLU A 783 2.78 -25.43 21.13
N GLY A 784 2.31 -26.34 20.26
CA GLY A 784 1.00 -26.24 19.62
C GLY A 784 1.00 -25.30 18.41
N ARG A 785 -0.20 -24.98 17.89
CA ARG A 785 -0.40 -23.98 16.83
C ARG A 785 -0.03 -22.57 17.30
N MET A 786 0.50 -21.76 16.38
CA MET A 786 0.93 -20.38 16.64
C MET A 786 -0.20 -19.47 17.16
N CYS A 787 0.15 -18.51 18.01
CA CYS A 787 -0.78 -17.50 18.54
C CYS A 787 -0.14 -16.12 18.49
N LEU A 788 -0.74 -15.17 17.75
CA LEU A 788 -0.16 -13.84 17.52
C LEU A 788 -1.02 -12.74 18.17
N PRO A 789 -0.44 -11.73 18.84
CA PRO A 789 -1.17 -10.54 19.25
C PRO A 789 -1.65 -9.74 18.02
N PRO A 790 -2.50 -8.70 18.18
CA PRO A 790 -3.01 -7.90 17.08
C PRO A 790 -1.89 -7.24 16.24
N MET A 791 -1.63 -7.79 15.07
CA MET A 791 -0.49 -7.49 14.22
C MET A 791 -0.97 -7.17 12.81
N LEU A 792 -0.64 -5.97 12.34
CA LEU A 792 -0.94 -5.53 10.98
C LEU A 792 0.16 -6.03 10.03
N LEU A 793 -0.26 -6.60 8.91
CA LEU A 793 0.57 -7.38 8.00
C LEU A 793 0.33 -6.90 6.57
N HIS A 794 1.37 -6.38 5.91
CA HIS A 794 1.34 -6.07 4.49
C HIS A 794 2.75 -6.12 3.87
N PRO A 795 2.91 -6.71 2.65
CA PRO A 795 1.89 -7.42 1.88
C PRO A 795 1.70 -8.88 2.30
N VAL A 796 0.52 -9.42 2.00
CA VAL A 796 0.22 -10.85 1.98
C VAL A 796 -0.44 -11.16 0.63
N LYS A 797 0.18 -12.04 -0.16
CA LYS A 797 -0.24 -12.37 -1.53
C LYS A 797 -0.21 -13.88 -1.73
N GLU A 798 -1.09 -14.38 -2.61
CA GLU A 798 -1.08 -15.77 -3.11
C GLU A 798 -0.99 -16.81 -1.97
N VAL A 799 -2.01 -16.84 -1.10
CA VAL A 799 -2.08 -17.79 0.02
C VAL A 799 -2.79 -19.07 -0.42
N ASN A 800 -2.01 -19.99 -1.00
CA ASN A 800 -2.49 -21.30 -1.40
C ASN A 800 -2.69 -22.21 -0.17
N MET A 801 -3.94 -22.40 0.24
CA MET A 801 -4.33 -23.34 1.29
C MET A 801 -4.64 -24.74 0.71
N VAL A 802 -4.54 -25.78 1.54
CA VAL A 802 -5.05 -27.11 1.21
C VAL A 802 -6.56 -27.11 1.43
N ILE A 803 -7.34 -27.58 0.45
CA ILE A 803 -8.80 -27.66 0.50
C ILE A 803 -9.22 -29.14 0.53
N ASP A 804 -10.15 -29.49 1.42
CA ASP A 804 -10.92 -30.74 1.35
C ASP A 804 -12.28 -30.50 0.69
N ASP A 805 -12.36 -30.81 -0.61
CA ASP A 805 -13.59 -30.82 -1.41
C ASP A 805 -14.57 -31.92 -0.96
N GLY A 806 -14.12 -32.88 -0.14
CA GLY A 806 -14.92 -33.96 0.41
C GLY A 806 -15.25 -35.08 -0.58
N GLU A 807 -14.63 -35.13 -1.77
CA GLU A 807 -14.81 -36.24 -2.73
C GLU A 807 -14.21 -37.56 -2.21
N LYS A 808 -13.18 -37.51 -1.37
CA LYS A 808 -12.45 -38.71 -0.88
C LYS A 808 -13.10 -39.36 0.36
N ALA A 809 -14.31 -38.96 0.72
CA ALA A 809 -15.01 -39.41 1.92
C ALA A 809 -15.94 -40.62 1.70
N GLU A 810 -16.15 -41.06 0.46
CA GLU A 810 -17.08 -42.16 0.13
C GLU A 810 -16.39 -43.53 -0.05
N ASP A 811 -15.05 -43.57 0.03
CA ASP A 811 -14.21 -44.74 -0.31
C ASP A 811 -13.31 -45.20 0.88
N ARG A 812 -13.80 -45.06 2.13
CA ARG A 812 -13.12 -45.50 3.37
C ARG A 812 -14.07 -46.02 4.45
#